data_AF-A0A7J7CYK8-F1
#
_entry.id   AF-A0A7J7CYK8-F1
#
_cell.length_a   1.000
_cell.length_b   1.000
_cell.length_c   1.000
_cell.angle_alpha   90.00
_cell.angle_beta   90.00
_cell.angle_gamma   90.00
#
_symmetry.space_group_name_H-M   'P 1'
#
loop_
_entity.id
_entity.type
_entity.pdbx_description
1 polymer ?
#
loop_
_entity_poly.entity_id
_entity_poly.type
_entity_poly.pdbx_seq_one_letter_code
_entity_poly.pdbx_strand_id
1 'polypeptide(L)'
;MAASNRRDYFEFLELERGRESFAKPSNADAVEEDEVELMWAALDKLPSQKRGNYAVLRRGSSEKGTGEDGVANAETVDVRKLTRSKREFVVKEALATNEQDNYRLLSAIKERLDRVGLEVPKVEVRFENLNIQANVQIGSRALPTLINAARDTIENILTGLRLFRPRRHSLTILNNVNGVVKPGRMTLLLGPPGSGKSSLLLALAGKLDKNLKKSRDITYNGHNLNEFCVQRTSAYISQTDNHIAELTVRETLDFAARCQGASEGFGGYMDDLARLEKERNIRPSPEIDAFMKASSVGGTKHSVSTDYVLKVLGLDVCSETLVGNDMLRGISGGQRKRVTTGLSLSHQLNLLKVEATILTPAPETFDLFDDLLLLSEGHVVYQGPRADVLEFFESLGFQLPPRKGVADFLQEVTSKKDQAQYWADPSKPYVFLPVPEIAKAFANSRFGRSLQSTLSVSYDKSKTHPSALSKEKYAVSKYELLKACFSRELLLISRHRFLYTFRTCQVAFIGFVTCTIFLRTELHPADETNGNLYLAALFVGLVHIMFNGFSELPLTISRLPVFYKQRDNFFHPAWAWSLASWILRVPYSILEAFVWSCVVYYTIGFAPSAGRFFCFLLILLAIHQMALGLFRLIAAIARDMVLANTFGSAAILVVFLLGGFIMPKRMLSQHLLDNTICLSFINALDVLVSDEIKPWWIWGYWVSPLSYGQNAISVNEFTATRWMKMSHIGNVTVGYNVLRDHGIPTGDYWYWLGFGVLFLYGFLFNNLVTLALTYLNRKFLLHQLKFYLTNVEANTSLGVKKKGMILPFQPLTMTFLNVNYFVDMPKLLLMKRGGSVIYGGKLGVHSKIMTDYFQGINGISPIPNGYNPATWMLEVTTPTVEERIGIDFSKLYTNSEQYRELEATIKQMSAPTAGSEPLKFSTTYSQTFLGQFLICLRKQNLVYWRTPSYNLMRLTFTAISALIFGTVFWNIGSKSPIAWTLRGIVSSQLGDVESMIEEPEFTGTVKAYLEANLGYGPGMIGVSVVVLVGFCLLFFSIFVLSVKLLNFQKR
;
A
#
# COMPACT_ATOMS: atom_id res chain seq x y z
N MET A 1 -27.12 -12.01 2.87
CA MET A 1 -26.14 -13.13 2.81
C MET A 1 -26.30 -14.06 4.01
N ALA A 2 -26.79 -15.28 3.76
CA ALA A 2 -26.98 -16.41 4.68
C ALA A 2 -27.90 -16.19 5.91
N ALA A 3 -29.16 -15.86 5.66
CA ALA A 3 -30.25 -16.09 6.61
C ALA A 3 -31.34 -16.91 5.91
N SER A 4 -31.16 -18.23 5.82
CA SER A 4 -32.28 -19.15 5.64
C SER A 4 -32.25 -20.13 6.80
N ASN A 5 -33.41 -20.27 7.46
CA ASN A 5 -33.56 -21.02 8.68
C ASN A 5 -33.14 -22.48 8.47
N ARG A 6 -32.39 -23.02 9.44
CA ARG A 6 -31.94 -24.42 9.49
C ARG A 6 -33.08 -25.45 9.48
N ARG A 7 -34.35 -25.02 9.65
CA ARG A 7 -35.56 -25.86 9.58
C ARG A 7 -36.00 -26.12 8.14
N ASP A 8 -35.90 -25.12 7.26
CA ASP A 8 -36.23 -25.27 5.84
C ASP A 8 -35.26 -26.25 5.13
N TYR A 9 -34.07 -26.44 5.69
CA TYR A 9 -33.04 -27.38 5.21
C TYR A 9 -33.40 -28.86 5.37
N PHE A 10 -34.13 -29.24 6.43
CA PHE A 10 -34.51 -30.65 6.64
C PHE A 10 -35.82 -30.99 5.91
N GLU A 11 -36.77 -30.07 5.83
CA GLU A 11 -38.00 -30.26 5.05
C GLU A 11 -37.73 -30.40 3.55
N PHE A 12 -36.75 -29.67 2.99
CA PHE A 12 -36.39 -29.80 1.58
C PHE A 12 -35.66 -31.13 1.28
N LEU A 13 -34.85 -31.64 2.22
CA LEU A 13 -34.17 -32.94 2.11
C LEU A 13 -35.13 -34.13 2.18
N GLU A 14 -36.24 -34.02 2.91
CA GLU A 14 -37.31 -35.03 2.89
C GLU A 14 -38.21 -34.91 1.65
N LEU A 15 -38.45 -33.70 1.15
CA LEU A 15 -39.21 -33.47 -0.09
C LEU A 15 -38.47 -33.91 -1.37
N GLU A 16 -37.13 -33.84 -1.42
CA GLU A 16 -36.34 -34.33 -2.57
C GLU A 16 -36.04 -35.83 -2.51
N ARG A 17 -35.91 -36.45 -1.33
CA ARG A 17 -35.89 -37.93 -1.23
C ARG A 17 -37.21 -38.56 -1.68
N GLY A 18 -38.31 -37.82 -1.60
CA GLY A 18 -39.61 -38.23 -2.14
C GLY A 18 -39.82 -37.93 -3.63
N ARG A 19 -38.84 -37.31 -4.31
CA ARG A 19 -38.93 -36.86 -5.71
C ARG A 19 -37.99 -37.59 -6.68
N GLU A 20 -37.49 -38.77 -6.29
CA GLU A 20 -37.17 -39.82 -7.27
C GLU A 20 -38.49 -40.33 -7.87
N SER A 21 -39.13 -39.49 -8.68
CA SER A 21 -40.25 -39.88 -9.50
C SER A 21 -39.75 -40.90 -10.51
N PHE A 22 -40.41 -42.05 -10.55
CA PHE A 22 -40.38 -43.08 -11.60
C PHE A 22 -40.78 -42.51 -12.98
N ALA A 23 -40.11 -41.48 -13.47
CA ALA A 23 -40.23 -40.99 -14.83
C ALA A 23 -39.17 -41.70 -15.68
N LYS A 24 -39.59 -42.44 -16.71
CA LYS A 24 -38.66 -42.95 -17.72
C LYS A 24 -37.91 -41.77 -18.35
N PRO A 25 -36.58 -41.83 -18.51
CA PRO A 25 -35.83 -40.81 -19.25
C PRO A 25 -36.45 -40.64 -20.63
N SER A 26 -36.58 -39.39 -21.09
CA SER A 26 -37.07 -39.16 -22.45
C SER A 26 -36.06 -39.72 -23.46
N ASN A 27 -36.49 -40.06 -24.68
CA ASN A 27 -35.56 -40.51 -25.72
C ASN A 27 -34.46 -39.48 -25.99
N ALA A 28 -34.69 -38.19 -25.73
CA ALA A 28 -33.67 -37.15 -25.88
C ALA A 28 -32.62 -37.22 -24.77
N ASP A 29 -33.02 -37.46 -23.52
CA ASP A 29 -32.09 -37.58 -22.38
C ASP A 29 -31.22 -38.84 -22.50
N ALA A 30 -31.79 -39.95 -22.97
CA ALA A 30 -31.05 -41.18 -23.22
C ALA A 30 -30.02 -41.03 -24.35
N VAL A 31 -30.37 -40.32 -25.43
CA VAL A 31 -29.43 -40.03 -26.53
C VAL A 31 -28.31 -39.09 -26.07
N GLU A 32 -28.61 -38.10 -25.22
CA GLU A 32 -27.58 -37.24 -24.63
C GLU A 32 -26.63 -38.00 -23.71
N GLU A 33 -27.14 -38.94 -22.90
CA GLU A 33 -26.30 -39.80 -22.07
C GLU A 33 -25.37 -40.66 -22.92
N ASP A 34 -25.89 -41.32 -23.96
CA ASP A 34 -25.11 -42.14 -24.89
C ASP A 34 -24.02 -41.33 -25.63
N GLU A 35 -24.32 -40.10 -26.06
CA GLU A 35 -23.34 -39.20 -26.68
C GLU A 35 -22.23 -38.78 -25.72
N VAL A 36 -22.59 -38.43 -24.47
CA VAL A 36 -21.62 -38.10 -23.43
C VAL A 36 -20.74 -39.32 -23.11
N GLU A 37 -21.30 -40.53 -23.07
CA GLU A 37 -20.54 -41.76 -22.91
C GLU A 37 -19.54 -41.99 -24.06
N LEU A 38 -19.95 -41.76 -25.31
CA LEU A 38 -19.06 -41.85 -26.47
C LEU A 38 -17.90 -40.86 -26.39
N MET A 39 -18.16 -39.63 -25.94
CA MET A 39 -17.12 -38.62 -25.71
C MET A 39 -16.15 -39.05 -24.61
N TRP A 40 -16.64 -39.61 -23.51
CA TRP A 40 -15.79 -40.17 -22.45
C TRP A 40 -14.92 -41.33 -22.96
N ALA A 41 -15.49 -42.23 -23.76
CA ALA A 41 -14.75 -43.33 -24.38
C ALA A 41 -13.67 -42.82 -25.36
N ALA A 42 -13.93 -41.70 -26.05
CA ALA A 42 -12.93 -41.04 -26.88
C ALA A 42 -11.80 -40.41 -26.04
N LEU A 43 -12.13 -39.80 -24.89
CA LEU A 43 -11.14 -39.26 -23.94
C LEU A 43 -10.30 -40.36 -23.27
N ASP A 44 -10.88 -41.54 -23.02
CA ASP A 44 -10.18 -42.71 -22.49
C ASP A 44 -9.08 -43.23 -23.43
N LYS A 45 -9.27 -43.08 -24.75
CA LYS A 45 -8.30 -43.45 -25.78
C LYS A 45 -7.11 -42.48 -25.89
N LEU A 46 -7.19 -41.29 -25.27
CA LEU A 46 -6.09 -40.33 -25.29
C LEU A 46 -4.94 -40.79 -24.37
N PRO A 47 -3.68 -40.45 -24.71
CA PRO A 47 -2.56 -40.64 -23.79
C PRO A 47 -2.81 -39.96 -22.43
N SER A 48 -2.36 -40.58 -21.34
CA SER A 48 -2.59 -40.13 -19.96
C SER A 48 -2.27 -38.64 -19.76
N GLN A 49 -1.18 -38.15 -20.38
CA GLN A 49 -0.74 -36.75 -20.32
C GLN A 49 -1.67 -35.76 -21.04
N LYS A 50 -2.41 -36.20 -22.07
CA LYS A 50 -3.33 -35.36 -22.83
C LYS A 50 -4.71 -35.31 -22.21
N ARG A 51 -5.12 -36.37 -21.51
CA ARG A 51 -6.47 -36.53 -20.92
C ARG A 51 -6.83 -35.45 -19.89
N GLY A 52 -5.87 -35.01 -19.07
CA GLY A 52 -6.09 -33.91 -18.11
C GLY A 52 -6.39 -32.55 -18.78
N ASN A 53 -6.14 -32.42 -20.09
CA ASN A 53 -6.30 -31.17 -20.82
C ASN A 53 -7.66 -31.03 -21.50
N TYR A 54 -8.45 -32.11 -21.55
CA TYR A 54 -9.75 -32.11 -22.18
C TYR A 54 -10.85 -32.38 -21.16
N ALA A 55 -11.95 -31.64 -21.25
CA ALA A 55 -13.15 -31.83 -20.46
C ALA A 55 -14.39 -31.85 -21.37
N VAL A 56 -15.45 -32.52 -20.93
CA VAL A 56 -16.75 -32.51 -21.60
C VAL A 56 -17.58 -31.38 -21.00
N LEU A 57 -18.14 -30.52 -21.86
CA LEU A 57 -19.01 -29.41 -21.48
C LEU A 57 -20.35 -29.56 -22.19
N ARG A 58 -21.45 -29.52 -21.44
CA ARG A 58 -22.82 -29.46 -22.00
C ARG A 58 -23.12 -28.03 -22.43
N ARG A 59 -23.78 -27.84 -23.58
CA ARG A 59 -24.15 -26.52 -24.09
C ARG A 59 -25.38 -25.98 -23.35
N GLY A 60 -25.33 -24.71 -22.93
CA GLY A 60 -26.43 -24.06 -22.21
C GLY A 60 -27.62 -23.72 -23.13
N SER A 61 -28.83 -23.71 -22.56
CA SER A 61 -30.12 -23.46 -23.24
C SER A 61 -30.25 -22.10 -23.97
N SER A 62 -29.30 -21.17 -23.77
CA SER A 62 -29.29 -19.83 -24.38
C SER A 62 -28.62 -19.75 -25.76
N GLU A 63 -27.94 -20.80 -26.23
CA GLU A 63 -27.37 -20.90 -27.60
C GLU A 63 -28.29 -21.69 -28.56
N LYS A 64 -29.61 -21.74 -28.32
CA LYS A 64 -30.57 -22.29 -29.29
C LYS A 64 -30.80 -21.29 -30.44
N GLY A 65 -29.85 -21.22 -31.37
CA GLY A 65 -29.95 -20.43 -32.59
C GLY A 65 -30.00 -21.30 -33.85
N THR A 66 -31.20 -21.38 -34.45
CA THR A 66 -31.53 -21.63 -35.87
C THR A 66 -30.54 -22.45 -36.73
N GLY A 67 -30.42 -23.75 -36.49
CA GLY A 67 -29.86 -24.72 -37.42
C GLY A 67 -30.70 -25.99 -37.40
N GLU A 68 -31.15 -26.45 -38.57
CA GLU A 68 -32.07 -27.58 -38.76
C GLU A 68 -31.45 -28.98 -38.58
N ASP A 69 -30.21 -29.09 -38.13
CA ASP A 69 -29.57 -30.38 -37.87
C ASP A 69 -29.46 -30.62 -36.36
N GLY A 70 -30.24 -31.57 -35.87
CA GLY A 70 -30.21 -32.07 -34.49
C GLY A 70 -28.93 -32.83 -34.16
N VAL A 71 -27.79 -32.12 -34.12
CA VAL A 71 -26.47 -32.71 -33.87
C VAL A 71 -25.78 -32.03 -32.68
N ALA A 72 -25.61 -32.83 -31.62
CA ALA A 72 -24.75 -32.71 -30.43
C ALA A 72 -24.99 -31.58 -29.40
N ASN A 73 -25.43 -31.97 -28.20
CA ASN A 73 -25.65 -31.10 -27.02
C ASN A 73 -24.44 -31.02 -26.06
N ALA A 74 -23.36 -31.77 -26.30
CA ALA A 74 -22.10 -31.71 -25.54
C ALA A 74 -20.87 -31.55 -26.45
N GLU A 75 -19.87 -30.77 -26.01
CA GLU A 75 -18.59 -30.59 -26.72
C GLU A 75 -17.38 -30.98 -25.84
N THR A 76 -16.37 -31.60 -26.45
CA THR A 76 -15.05 -31.77 -25.81
C THR A 76 -14.22 -30.50 -25.97
N VAL A 77 -13.79 -29.89 -24.87
CA VAL A 77 -13.05 -28.62 -24.89
C VAL A 77 -11.65 -28.79 -24.30
N ASP A 78 -10.64 -28.22 -24.97
CA ASP A 78 -9.29 -28.08 -24.42
C ASP A 78 -9.27 -27.00 -23.33
N VAL A 79 -9.16 -27.42 -22.07
CA VAL A 79 -9.19 -26.51 -20.91
C VAL A 79 -8.01 -25.54 -20.88
N ARG A 80 -6.93 -25.81 -21.63
CA ARG A 80 -5.76 -24.92 -21.72
C ARG A 80 -6.02 -23.69 -22.59
N LYS A 81 -6.98 -23.79 -23.52
CA LYS A 81 -7.29 -22.78 -24.53
C LYS A 81 -8.72 -22.25 -24.39
N LEU A 82 -9.18 -22.07 -23.16
CA LEU A 82 -10.52 -21.51 -22.90
C LEU A 82 -10.55 -20.01 -23.19
N THR A 83 -11.46 -19.62 -24.09
CA THR A 83 -11.85 -18.21 -24.27
C THR A 83 -12.53 -17.69 -23.01
N ARG A 84 -12.64 -16.36 -22.88
CA ARG A 84 -13.29 -15.73 -21.72
C ARG A 84 -14.72 -16.25 -21.53
N SER A 85 -15.53 -16.25 -22.58
CA SER A 85 -16.92 -16.70 -22.52
C SER A 85 -17.03 -18.16 -22.08
N LYS A 86 -16.14 -19.04 -22.58
CA LYS A 86 -16.12 -20.45 -22.16
C LYS A 86 -15.67 -20.62 -20.70
N ARG A 87 -14.72 -19.82 -20.19
CA ARG A 87 -14.36 -19.85 -18.76
C ARG A 87 -15.52 -19.38 -17.87
N GLU A 88 -16.15 -18.26 -18.22
CA GLU A 88 -17.32 -17.75 -17.50
C GLU A 88 -18.47 -18.76 -17.53
N PHE A 89 -18.65 -19.46 -18.64
CA PHE A 89 -19.61 -20.55 -18.79
C PHE A 89 -19.27 -21.75 -17.89
N VAL A 90 -18.02 -22.25 -17.88
CA VAL A 90 -17.57 -23.32 -16.95
C VAL A 90 -17.86 -22.95 -15.50
N VAL A 91 -17.56 -21.71 -15.10
CA VAL A 91 -17.83 -21.23 -13.74
C VAL A 91 -19.33 -21.03 -13.49
N LYS A 92 -20.12 -20.68 -14.51
CA LYS A 92 -21.57 -20.50 -14.40
C LYS A 92 -22.31 -21.82 -14.27
N GLU A 93 -21.98 -22.81 -15.09
CA GLU A 93 -22.55 -24.16 -15.01
C GLU A 93 -22.15 -24.86 -13.70
N ALA A 94 -20.89 -24.70 -13.27
CA ALA A 94 -20.45 -25.21 -11.96
C ALA A 94 -21.17 -24.53 -10.78
N LEU A 95 -21.73 -23.33 -10.97
CA LEU A 95 -22.44 -22.53 -9.95
C LEU A 95 -23.90 -22.33 -10.35
N ALA A 96 -24.63 -23.40 -10.64
CA ALA A 96 -25.95 -23.44 -11.26
C ALA A 96 -27.04 -22.49 -10.68
N THR A 97 -26.97 -21.21 -11.06
CA THR A 97 -28.05 -20.18 -11.15
C THR A 97 -28.85 -19.74 -9.91
N ASN A 98 -28.48 -20.04 -8.65
CA ASN A 98 -29.12 -19.49 -7.44
C ASN A 98 -28.17 -19.17 -6.24
N GLU A 99 -28.66 -18.48 -5.21
CA GLU A 99 -27.83 -18.01 -4.08
C GLU A 99 -27.31 -19.12 -3.12
N GLN A 100 -27.78 -20.38 -3.26
CA GLN A 100 -27.38 -21.55 -2.44
C GLN A 100 -26.24 -22.40 -3.06
N ASP A 101 -25.63 -21.93 -4.15
CA ASP A 101 -24.83 -22.77 -5.06
C ASP A 101 -23.40 -23.08 -4.65
N ASN A 102 -22.74 -22.22 -3.86
CA ASN A 102 -21.36 -22.47 -3.41
C ASN A 102 -21.29 -23.74 -2.55
N TYR A 103 -22.32 -23.99 -1.73
CA TYR A 103 -22.41 -25.21 -0.95
C TYR A 103 -22.54 -26.44 -1.85
N ARG A 104 -23.40 -26.38 -2.88
CA ARG A 104 -23.59 -27.49 -3.83
C ARG A 104 -22.30 -27.83 -4.56
N LEU A 105 -21.60 -26.83 -5.09
CA LEU A 105 -20.32 -27.05 -5.77
C LEU A 105 -19.27 -27.66 -4.83
N LEU A 106 -19.10 -27.09 -3.63
CA LEU A 106 -18.13 -27.60 -2.66
C LEU A 106 -18.50 -28.99 -2.12
N SER A 107 -19.79 -29.24 -1.90
CA SER A 107 -20.31 -30.54 -1.48
C SER A 107 -20.10 -31.59 -2.56
N ALA A 108 -20.34 -31.26 -3.82
CA ALA A 108 -20.17 -32.19 -4.93
C ALA A 108 -18.69 -32.43 -5.28
N ILE A 109 -17.81 -31.43 -5.13
CA ILE A 109 -16.35 -31.64 -5.15
C ILE A 109 -15.94 -32.57 -4.00
N LYS A 110 -16.43 -32.34 -2.78
CA LYS A 110 -16.15 -33.19 -1.63
C LYS A 110 -16.64 -34.62 -1.85
N GLU A 111 -17.87 -34.79 -2.34
CA GLU A 111 -18.44 -36.10 -2.65
C GLU A 111 -17.62 -36.84 -3.71
N ARG A 112 -17.15 -36.14 -4.75
CA ARG A 112 -16.23 -36.69 -5.75
C ARG A 112 -14.94 -37.20 -5.11
N LEU A 113 -14.34 -36.43 -4.20
CA LEU A 113 -13.13 -36.85 -3.48
C LEU A 113 -13.40 -38.04 -2.55
N ASP A 114 -14.53 -38.02 -1.82
CA ASP A 114 -14.94 -39.06 -0.87
C ASP A 114 -15.22 -40.39 -1.60
N ARG A 115 -15.86 -40.39 -2.78
CA ARG A 115 -16.09 -41.58 -3.62
C ARG A 115 -14.79 -42.28 -4.00
N VAL A 116 -13.74 -41.50 -4.24
CA VAL A 116 -12.41 -41.98 -4.63
C VAL A 116 -11.55 -42.32 -3.39
N GLY A 117 -12.03 -42.00 -2.18
CA GLY A 117 -11.33 -42.21 -0.91
C GLY A 117 -10.18 -41.23 -0.68
N LEU A 118 -10.20 -40.06 -1.34
CA LEU A 118 -9.18 -39.04 -1.19
C LEU A 118 -9.57 -38.08 -0.05
N GLU A 119 -8.96 -38.25 1.12
CA GLU A 119 -9.25 -37.38 2.26
C GLU A 119 -8.69 -35.98 2.06
N VAL A 120 -9.54 -34.97 2.27
CA VAL A 120 -9.13 -33.57 2.32
C VAL A 120 -8.16 -33.40 3.51
N PRO A 121 -6.98 -32.77 3.31
CA PRO A 121 -6.05 -32.50 4.40
C PRO A 121 -6.77 -31.77 5.54
N LYS A 122 -6.38 -31.99 6.79
CA LYS A 122 -6.94 -31.28 7.96
C LYS A 122 -5.81 -30.61 8.73
N VAL A 123 -6.03 -29.39 9.18
CA VAL A 123 -5.06 -28.62 9.97
C VAL A 123 -5.70 -28.23 11.29
N GLU A 124 -5.17 -28.76 12.37
CA GLU A 124 -5.47 -28.39 13.74
C GLU A 124 -4.32 -27.55 14.29
N VAL A 125 -4.65 -26.43 14.92
CA VAL A 125 -3.66 -25.52 15.51
C VAL A 125 -3.80 -25.56 17.02
N ARG A 126 -2.70 -25.87 17.73
CA ARG A 126 -2.65 -25.88 19.19
C ARG A 126 -1.63 -24.87 19.69
N PHE A 127 -1.98 -24.17 20.76
CA PHE A 127 -1.08 -23.24 21.43
C PHE A 127 -1.17 -23.47 22.94
N GLU A 128 0.00 -23.67 23.54
CA GLU A 128 0.10 -24.03 24.96
C GLU A 128 1.05 -23.09 25.68
N ASN A 129 0.58 -22.58 26.81
CA ASN A 129 1.29 -21.75 27.75
C ASN A 129 1.96 -20.55 27.03
N LEU A 130 1.26 -19.99 26.04
CA LEU A 130 1.78 -18.94 25.18
C LEU A 130 1.89 -17.64 25.97
N ASN A 131 3.12 -17.16 26.13
CA ASN A 131 3.44 -15.87 26.74
C ASN A 131 4.12 -14.97 25.69
N ILE A 132 3.58 -13.76 25.52
CA ILE A 132 4.13 -12.74 24.61
C ILE A 132 4.40 -11.49 25.43
N GLN A 133 5.67 -11.07 25.45
CA GLN A 133 6.10 -9.86 26.14
C GLN A 133 6.70 -8.85 25.16
N ALA A 134 6.33 -7.59 25.32
CA ALA A 134 6.92 -6.46 24.64
C ALA A 134 7.82 -5.69 25.59
N ASN A 135 9.03 -5.36 25.15
CA ASN A 135 9.86 -4.40 25.89
C ASN A 135 9.44 -2.99 25.46
N VAL A 136 8.76 -2.26 26.34
CA VAL A 136 8.31 -0.89 26.12
C VAL A 136 9.21 0.06 26.90
N GLN A 137 9.55 1.19 26.28
CA GLN A 137 10.19 2.29 26.99
C GLN A 137 9.10 3.10 27.70
N ILE A 138 9.06 3.05 29.03
CA ILE A 138 8.16 3.88 29.82
C ILE A 138 8.79 5.25 29.98
N GLY A 139 8.10 6.28 29.52
CA GLY A 139 8.45 7.67 29.77
C GLY A 139 7.22 8.56 29.56
N SER A 140 7.19 9.73 30.18
CA SER A 140 6.16 10.78 29.99
C SER A 140 6.12 11.38 28.57
N ARG A 141 6.70 10.69 27.58
CA ARG A 141 6.98 11.11 26.20
C ARG A 141 5.91 10.64 25.20
N ALA A 142 4.70 10.37 25.68
CA ALA A 142 3.55 9.91 24.89
C ALA A 142 3.26 10.80 23.67
N LEU A 143 3.45 12.13 23.80
CA LEU A 143 3.22 13.07 22.72
C LEU A 143 4.48 13.24 21.84
N PRO A 144 4.36 13.07 20.51
CA PRO A 144 5.45 13.32 19.56
C PRO A 144 5.63 14.83 19.40
N THR A 145 6.37 15.44 20.33
CA THR A 145 6.85 16.83 20.20
C THR A 145 8.24 16.85 19.58
N LEU A 146 8.65 18.00 19.02
CA LEU A 146 9.97 18.13 18.39
C LEU A 146 11.12 17.77 19.35
N ILE A 147 11.03 18.21 20.61
CA ILE A 147 12.02 17.93 21.66
C ILE A 147 12.07 16.44 21.98
N ASN A 148 10.91 15.79 22.09
CA ASN A 148 10.84 14.35 22.36
C ASN A 148 11.39 13.55 21.17
N ALA A 149 11.06 13.93 19.93
CA ALA A 149 11.58 13.28 18.73
C ALA A 149 13.10 13.46 18.56
N ALA A 150 13.64 14.65 18.84
CA ALA A 150 15.07 14.92 18.81
C ALA A 150 15.82 14.10 19.87
N ARG A 151 15.32 14.09 21.11
CA ARG A 151 15.87 13.27 22.20
C ARG A 151 15.79 11.78 21.89
N ASP A 152 14.66 11.28 21.41
CA ASP A 152 14.51 9.88 21.01
C ASP A 152 15.48 9.52 19.87
N THR A 153 15.71 10.43 18.92
CA THR A 153 16.66 10.20 17.82
C THR A 153 18.10 10.13 18.34
N ILE A 154 18.50 11.06 19.21
CA ILE A 154 19.82 11.06 19.86
C ILE A 154 20.00 9.80 20.72
N GLU A 155 18.99 9.44 21.53
CA GLU A 155 19.03 8.25 22.38
C GLU A 155 19.11 6.96 21.55
N ASN A 156 18.41 6.90 20.41
CA ASN A 156 18.52 5.78 19.47
C ASN A 156 19.91 5.69 18.82
N ILE A 157 20.52 6.82 18.46
CA ILE A 157 21.90 6.87 17.93
C ILE A 157 22.89 6.41 19.01
N LEU A 158 22.79 6.95 20.22
CA LEU A 158 23.65 6.58 21.36
C LEU A 158 23.48 5.10 21.77
N THR A 159 22.25 4.58 21.70
CA THR A 159 21.97 3.15 21.92
C THR A 159 22.55 2.30 20.78
N GLY A 160 22.45 2.76 19.53
CA GLY A 160 23.02 2.09 18.35
C GLY A 160 24.54 2.02 18.40
N LEU A 161 25.18 3.07 18.93
CA LEU A 161 26.62 3.14 19.22
C LEU A 161 27.02 2.37 20.50
N ARG A 162 26.07 1.66 21.14
CA ARG A 162 26.24 0.89 22.39
C ARG A 162 26.71 1.69 23.61
N LEU A 163 26.66 3.02 23.56
CA LEU A 163 27.10 3.91 24.65
C LEU A 163 26.11 3.95 25.82
N PHE A 164 24.82 3.72 25.57
CA PHE A 164 23.76 3.71 26.59
C PHE A 164 22.83 2.51 26.43
N ARG A 165 22.37 1.94 27.56
CA ARG A 165 21.28 0.94 27.58
C ARG A 165 19.99 1.61 28.09
N PRO A 166 18.93 1.71 27.28
CA PRO A 166 17.68 2.30 27.74
C PRO A 166 17.03 1.44 28.83
N ARG A 167 16.44 2.08 29.86
CA ARG A 167 15.59 1.40 30.84
C ARG A 167 14.31 0.92 30.13
N ARG A 168 14.22 -0.39 29.90
CA ARG A 168 13.07 -1.03 29.24
C ARG A 168 12.23 -1.76 30.29
N HIS A 169 10.92 -1.58 30.25
CA HIS A 169 9.99 -2.36 31.04
C HIS A 169 9.36 -3.43 30.15
N SER A 170 9.26 -4.67 30.64
CA SER A 170 8.52 -5.72 29.94
C SER A 170 7.03 -5.56 30.22
N LEU A 171 6.25 -5.30 29.18
CA LEU A 171 4.79 -5.37 29.20
C LEU A 171 4.38 -6.74 28.69
N THR A 172 3.70 -7.52 29.52
CA THR A 172 3.13 -8.80 29.10
C THR A 172 1.84 -8.55 28.34
N ILE A 173 1.80 -8.96 27.07
CA ILE A 173 0.63 -8.81 26.19
C ILE A 173 -0.28 -10.04 26.30
N LEU A 174 0.29 -11.25 26.30
CA LEU A 174 -0.44 -12.50 26.49
C LEU A 174 0.17 -13.26 27.67
N ASN A 175 -0.68 -13.78 28.55
CA ASN A 175 -0.29 -14.42 29.80
C ASN A 175 -0.80 -15.86 29.83
N ASN A 176 0.12 -16.81 29.63
CA ASN A 176 -0.13 -18.26 29.71
C ASN A 176 -1.37 -18.74 28.95
N VAL A 177 -1.50 -18.31 27.69
CA VAL A 177 -2.67 -18.59 26.85
C VAL A 177 -2.61 -20.02 26.32
N ASN A 178 -3.66 -20.80 26.59
CA ASN A 178 -3.87 -22.17 26.12
C ASN A 178 -5.08 -22.21 25.17
N GLY A 179 -5.01 -23.03 24.12
CA GLY A 179 -6.16 -23.23 23.26
C GLY A 179 -5.91 -24.10 22.03
N VAL A 180 -7.01 -24.53 21.42
CA VAL A 180 -7.02 -25.35 20.20
C VAL A 180 -7.99 -24.78 19.17
N VAL A 181 -7.58 -24.75 17.91
CA VAL A 181 -8.46 -24.41 16.80
C VAL A 181 -8.61 -25.63 15.91
N LYS A 182 -9.84 -26.15 15.86
CA LYS A 182 -10.18 -27.41 15.20
C LYS A 182 -10.44 -27.20 13.70
N PRO A 183 -10.07 -28.15 12.84
CA PRO A 183 -10.38 -28.08 11.42
C PRO A 183 -11.88 -28.15 11.16
N GLY A 184 -12.36 -27.40 10.17
CA GLY A 184 -13.76 -27.44 9.72
C GLY A 184 -14.77 -26.73 10.64
N ARG A 185 -14.30 -25.98 11.64
CA ARG A 185 -15.13 -25.12 12.50
C ARG A 185 -14.75 -23.66 12.33
N MET A 186 -15.73 -22.77 12.42
CA MET A 186 -15.49 -21.33 12.43
C MET A 186 -15.37 -20.84 13.88
N THR A 187 -14.22 -20.24 14.23
CA THR A 187 -13.93 -19.84 15.61
C THR A 187 -13.91 -18.32 15.74
N LEU A 188 -14.80 -17.74 16.55
CA LEU A 188 -14.81 -16.30 16.81
C LEU A 188 -13.75 -15.92 17.85
N LEU A 189 -12.84 -15.00 17.53
CA LEU A 189 -11.89 -14.42 18.51
C LEU A 189 -12.42 -13.08 19.02
N LEU A 190 -13.02 -13.10 20.21
CA LEU A 190 -13.66 -11.94 20.81
C LEU A 190 -12.83 -11.39 21.98
N GLY A 191 -12.98 -10.10 22.27
CA GLY A 191 -12.34 -9.48 23.43
C GLY A 191 -12.30 -7.96 23.34
N PRO A 192 -12.20 -7.23 24.46
CA PRO A 192 -12.13 -5.77 24.47
C PRO A 192 -10.86 -5.26 23.77
N PRO A 193 -10.81 -3.99 23.33
CA PRO A 193 -9.58 -3.38 22.80
C PRO A 193 -8.40 -3.54 23.76
N GLY A 194 -7.21 -3.88 23.25
CA GLY A 194 -6.01 -4.08 24.08
C GLY A 194 -5.86 -5.47 24.72
N SER A 195 -6.84 -6.36 24.60
CA SER A 195 -6.79 -7.75 25.12
C SER A 195 -5.69 -8.65 24.53
N GLY A 196 -5.08 -8.27 23.40
CA GLY A 196 -4.04 -9.07 22.74
C GLY A 196 -4.49 -9.88 21.52
N LYS A 197 -5.73 -9.72 21.04
CA LYS A 197 -6.30 -10.46 19.88
C LYS A 197 -5.41 -10.46 18.65
N SER A 198 -5.01 -9.27 18.19
CA SER A 198 -4.16 -9.13 17.01
C SER A 198 -2.79 -9.77 17.22
N SER A 199 -2.24 -9.69 18.44
CA SER A 199 -0.96 -10.31 18.78
C SER A 199 -1.04 -11.83 18.77
N LEU A 200 -2.14 -12.41 19.27
CA LEU A 200 -2.40 -13.85 19.20
C LEU A 200 -2.50 -14.33 17.74
N LEU A 201 -3.30 -13.66 16.90
CA LEU A 201 -3.44 -14.05 15.49
C LEU A 201 -2.14 -13.89 14.70
N LEU A 202 -1.36 -12.84 14.95
CA LEU A 202 -0.04 -12.68 14.34
C LEU A 202 0.92 -13.79 14.81
N ALA A 203 0.82 -14.25 16.07
CA ALA A 203 1.60 -15.37 16.56
C ALA A 203 1.21 -16.69 15.90
N LEU A 204 -0.09 -16.97 15.78
CA LEU A 204 -0.61 -18.17 15.10
C LEU A 204 -0.24 -18.20 13.61
N ALA A 205 -0.25 -17.04 12.94
CA ALA A 205 0.12 -16.91 11.53
C ALA A 205 1.64 -16.83 11.28
N GLY A 206 2.47 -16.95 12.33
CA GLY A 206 3.94 -16.84 12.21
C GLY A 206 4.44 -15.45 11.80
N LYS A 207 3.64 -14.39 11.99
CA LYS A 207 3.94 -12.99 11.61
C LYS A 207 4.21 -12.07 12.81
N LEU A 208 4.40 -12.66 13.99
CA LEU A 208 4.76 -11.93 15.21
C LEU A 208 6.10 -11.21 15.03
N ASP A 209 6.20 -10.00 15.59
CA ASP A 209 7.43 -9.22 15.52
C ASP A 209 8.55 -9.92 16.30
N LYS A 210 9.74 -10.02 15.71
CA LYS A 210 10.92 -10.65 16.31
C LYS A 210 11.41 -9.94 17.57
N ASN A 211 11.03 -8.68 17.77
CA ASN A 211 11.37 -7.91 18.97
C ASN A 211 10.54 -8.33 20.21
N LEU A 212 9.46 -9.08 20.02
CA LEU A 212 8.63 -9.60 21.09
C LEU A 212 9.25 -10.90 21.61
N LYS A 213 9.38 -11.02 22.93
CA LYS A 213 9.81 -12.27 23.56
C LYS A 213 8.63 -13.23 23.57
N LYS A 214 8.78 -14.35 22.88
CA LYS A 214 7.84 -15.48 22.88
C LYS A 214 8.44 -16.60 23.72
N SER A 215 7.71 -17.09 24.73
CA SER A 215 8.26 -18.06 25.69
C SER A 215 8.04 -19.53 25.34
N ARG A 216 7.02 -19.89 24.54
CA ARG A 216 6.61 -21.30 24.29
C ARG A 216 5.96 -21.52 22.93
N ASP A 217 5.85 -22.78 22.52
CA ASP A 217 5.61 -23.21 21.14
C ASP A 217 4.13 -23.32 20.73
N ILE A 218 3.92 -23.12 19.43
CA ILE A 218 2.63 -23.27 18.74
C ILE A 218 2.83 -24.42 17.76
N THR A 219 1.89 -25.36 17.71
CA THR A 219 2.00 -26.54 16.84
C THR A 219 0.84 -26.61 15.85
N TYR A 220 1.13 -27.07 14.64
CA TYR A 220 0.15 -27.39 13.59
C TYR A 220 0.23 -28.89 13.37
N ASN A 221 -0.84 -29.64 13.67
CA ASN A 221 -0.83 -31.12 13.65
C ASN A 221 0.38 -31.74 14.38
N GLY A 222 0.79 -31.14 15.51
CA GLY A 222 1.97 -31.57 16.28
C GLY A 222 3.34 -31.15 15.72
N HIS A 223 3.41 -30.51 14.56
CA HIS A 223 4.63 -29.94 14.00
C HIS A 223 4.89 -28.53 14.54
N ASN A 224 6.14 -28.23 14.92
CA ASN A 224 6.52 -26.89 15.34
C ASN A 224 6.58 -25.90 14.16
N LEU A 225 6.43 -24.60 14.44
CA LEU A 225 6.48 -23.54 13.42
C LEU A 225 7.78 -23.49 12.61
N ASN A 226 8.85 -24.13 13.07
CA ASN A 226 10.15 -24.15 12.37
C ASN A 226 10.27 -25.31 11.37
N GLU A 227 9.39 -26.32 11.44
CA GLU A 227 9.44 -27.52 10.59
C GLU A 227 8.80 -27.29 9.20
N PHE A 228 8.00 -26.22 9.05
CA PHE A 228 7.27 -25.90 7.82
C PHE A 228 7.10 -24.38 7.67
N CYS A 229 6.63 -23.94 6.50
CA CYS A 229 6.35 -22.54 6.23
C CYS A 229 4.93 -22.16 6.68
N VAL A 230 4.83 -21.58 7.89
CA VAL A 230 3.55 -21.18 8.51
C VAL A 230 2.80 -20.18 7.65
N GLN A 231 3.49 -19.20 7.06
CA GLN A 231 2.86 -18.15 6.26
C GLN A 231 2.34 -18.66 4.90
N ARG A 232 2.82 -19.84 4.44
CA ARG A 232 2.28 -20.56 3.28
C ARG A 232 1.14 -21.50 3.65
N THR A 233 1.11 -21.96 4.89
CA THR A 233 0.07 -22.85 5.43
C THR A 233 -1.10 -22.09 6.05
N SER A 234 -0.90 -20.84 6.46
CA SER A 234 -1.91 -19.98 7.08
C SER A 234 -2.01 -18.64 6.34
N ALA A 235 -3.24 -18.16 6.15
CA ALA A 235 -3.50 -16.85 5.58
C ALA A 235 -3.92 -15.86 6.68
N TYR A 236 -3.24 -14.71 6.73
CA TYR A 236 -3.60 -13.61 7.64
C TYR A 236 -4.08 -12.41 6.83
N ILE A 237 -5.33 -12.02 7.06
CA ILE A 237 -5.94 -10.84 6.45
C ILE A 237 -5.69 -9.63 7.37
N SER A 238 -4.92 -8.66 6.88
CA SER A 238 -4.65 -7.43 7.62
C SER A 238 -5.92 -6.59 7.80
N GLN A 239 -5.94 -5.78 8.85
CA GLN A 239 -6.95 -4.73 9.01
C GLN A 239 -6.87 -3.70 7.87
N THR A 240 -5.66 -3.43 7.36
CA THR A 240 -5.40 -2.47 6.28
C THR A 240 -5.47 -3.10 4.89
N ASP A 241 -6.19 -2.43 3.98
CA ASP A 241 -6.44 -2.90 2.62
C ASP A 241 -5.59 -2.15 1.60
N ASN A 242 -4.27 -2.29 1.71
CA ASN A 242 -3.32 -1.72 0.77
C ASN A 242 -3.25 -2.56 -0.51
N HIS A 243 -3.51 -1.93 -1.65
CA HIS A 243 -3.45 -2.51 -3.00
C HIS A 243 -2.80 -1.51 -3.97
N ILE A 244 -2.39 -2.00 -5.14
CA ILE A 244 -1.91 -1.13 -6.23
C ILE A 244 -3.15 -0.51 -6.88
N ALA A 245 -3.26 0.81 -6.85
CA ALA A 245 -4.47 1.54 -7.23
C ALA A 245 -4.77 1.44 -8.74
N GLU A 246 -3.72 1.29 -9.54
CA GLU A 246 -3.73 1.30 -11.01
C GLU A 246 -4.06 -0.05 -11.64
N LEU A 247 -4.15 -1.11 -10.84
CA LEU A 247 -4.58 -2.43 -11.29
C LEU A 247 -6.09 -2.59 -11.15
N THR A 248 -6.68 -3.36 -12.04
CA THR A 248 -8.06 -3.83 -11.89
C THR A 248 -8.17 -4.90 -10.80
N VAL A 249 -9.39 -5.16 -10.33
CA VAL A 249 -9.67 -6.23 -9.36
C VAL A 249 -9.21 -7.58 -9.91
N ARG A 250 -9.53 -7.88 -11.18
CA ARG A 250 -9.13 -9.11 -11.87
C ARG A 250 -7.62 -9.24 -11.98
N GLU A 251 -6.92 -8.22 -12.50
CA GLU A 251 -5.46 -8.24 -12.64
C GLU A 251 -4.76 -8.47 -11.28
N THR A 252 -5.32 -7.91 -10.21
CA THR A 252 -4.80 -8.06 -8.84
C THR A 252 -4.93 -9.50 -8.34
N LEU A 253 -6.08 -10.13 -8.58
CA LEU A 253 -6.33 -11.52 -8.20
C LEU A 253 -5.57 -12.52 -9.10
N ASP A 254 -5.49 -12.26 -10.40
CA ASP A 254 -4.70 -13.08 -11.34
C ASP A 254 -3.21 -13.07 -10.96
N PHE A 255 -2.65 -11.91 -10.61
CA PHE A 255 -1.27 -11.82 -10.13
C PHE A 255 -1.06 -12.65 -8.86
N ALA A 256 -2.03 -12.63 -7.94
CA ALA A 256 -1.99 -13.41 -6.72
C ALA A 256 -2.07 -14.91 -6.98
N ALA A 257 -3.03 -15.36 -7.77
CA ALA A 257 -3.23 -16.76 -8.13
C ALA A 257 -1.97 -17.34 -8.80
N ARG A 258 -1.32 -16.58 -9.70
CA ARG A 258 -0.06 -16.98 -10.34
C ARG A 258 1.11 -17.05 -9.37
N CYS A 259 1.27 -16.08 -8.48
CA CYS A 259 2.38 -16.10 -7.50
C CYS A 259 2.24 -17.24 -6.48
N GLN A 260 1.00 -17.61 -6.15
CA GLN A 260 0.68 -18.57 -5.10
C GLN A 260 0.57 -20.02 -5.58
N GLY A 261 0.62 -20.26 -6.90
CA GLY A 261 0.53 -21.60 -7.48
C GLY A 261 -0.86 -22.21 -7.37
N ALA A 262 -1.93 -21.40 -7.41
CA ALA A 262 -3.30 -21.87 -7.20
C ALA A 262 -3.69 -23.00 -8.18
N SER A 263 -3.22 -22.93 -9.42
CA SER A 263 -3.45 -23.94 -10.45
C SER A 263 -2.56 -25.17 -10.31
N GLU A 264 -1.29 -25.01 -9.90
CA GLU A 264 -0.38 -26.14 -9.66
C GLU A 264 -0.84 -26.99 -8.46
N GLY A 265 -1.40 -26.34 -7.43
CA GLY A 265 -2.01 -27.02 -6.29
C GLY A 265 -3.20 -27.91 -6.71
N PHE A 266 -4.12 -27.39 -7.52
CA PHE A 266 -5.22 -28.19 -8.09
C PHE A 266 -4.73 -29.26 -9.06
N GLY A 267 -3.68 -28.98 -9.85
CA GLY A 267 -3.06 -29.95 -10.76
C GLY A 267 -2.59 -31.21 -10.04
N GLY A 268 -1.91 -31.05 -8.91
CA GLY A 268 -1.47 -32.20 -8.10
C GLY A 268 -2.63 -33.09 -7.63
N TYR A 269 -3.72 -32.49 -7.13
CA TYR A 269 -4.92 -33.26 -6.75
C TYR A 269 -5.61 -33.88 -7.96
N MET A 270 -5.65 -33.18 -9.08
CA MET A 270 -6.32 -33.64 -10.29
C MET A 270 -5.60 -34.85 -10.90
N ASP A 271 -4.27 -34.89 -10.84
CA ASP A 271 -3.48 -36.02 -11.32
C ASP A 271 -3.72 -37.29 -10.48
N ASP A 272 -3.71 -37.16 -9.15
CA ASP A 272 -4.01 -38.27 -8.22
C ASP A 272 -5.48 -38.71 -8.33
N LEU A 273 -6.40 -37.75 -8.43
CA LEU A 273 -7.83 -37.99 -8.60
C LEU A 273 -8.10 -38.73 -9.92
N ALA A 274 -7.56 -38.26 -11.03
CA ALA A 274 -7.74 -38.89 -12.35
C ALA A 274 -7.13 -40.31 -12.39
N ARG A 275 -6.03 -40.56 -11.68
CA ARG A 275 -5.46 -41.91 -11.54
C ARG A 275 -6.41 -42.83 -10.76
N LEU A 276 -6.87 -42.40 -9.59
CA LEU A 276 -7.71 -43.23 -8.71
C LEU A 276 -9.13 -43.43 -9.30
N GLU A 277 -9.69 -42.44 -9.99
CA GLU A 277 -10.94 -42.57 -10.74
C GLU A 277 -10.85 -43.67 -11.80
N LYS A 278 -9.71 -43.77 -12.49
CA LYS A 278 -9.45 -44.83 -13.46
C LYS A 278 -9.32 -46.20 -12.81
N GLU A 279 -8.55 -46.31 -11.73
CA GLU A 279 -8.35 -47.59 -11.01
C GLU A 279 -9.66 -48.15 -10.45
N ARG A 280 -10.56 -47.26 -10.00
CA ARG A 280 -11.85 -47.63 -9.41
C ARG A 280 -13.01 -47.60 -10.41
N ASN A 281 -12.76 -47.25 -11.67
CA ASN A 281 -13.76 -47.10 -12.73
C ASN A 281 -14.92 -46.17 -12.33
N ILE A 282 -14.61 -45.03 -11.70
CA ILE A 282 -15.57 -44.02 -11.26
C ILE A 282 -15.57 -42.87 -12.27
N ARG A 283 -16.74 -42.51 -12.82
CA ARG A 283 -16.88 -41.36 -13.71
C ARG A 283 -17.33 -40.11 -12.93
N PRO A 284 -16.65 -38.96 -13.10
CA PRO A 284 -17.07 -37.71 -12.46
C PRO A 284 -18.21 -37.04 -13.24
N SER A 285 -18.92 -36.11 -12.59
CA SER A 285 -19.87 -35.25 -13.30
C SER A 285 -19.14 -34.31 -14.28
N PRO A 286 -19.65 -34.13 -15.52
CA PRO A 286 -18.99 -33.32 -16.55
C PRO A 286 -18.68 -31.89 -16.10
N GLU A 287 -19.61 -31.25 -15.39
CA GLU A 287 -19.52 -29.84 -14.99
C GLU A 287 -18.43 -29.63 -13.93
N ILE A 288 -18.36 -30.52 -12.94
CA ILE A 288 -17.35 -30.48 -11.87
C ILE A 288 -15.98 -30.87 -12.43
N ASP A 289 -15.93 -31.83 -13.35
CA ASP A 289 -14.70 -32.22 -14.03
C ASP A 289 -14.13 -31.10 -14.89
N ALA A 290 -14.97 -30.43 -15.68
CA ALA A 290 -14.57 -29.26 -16.46
C ALA A 290 -14.05 -28.14 -15.55
N PHE A 291 -14.73 -27.85 -14.45
CA PHE A 291 -14.29 -26.84 -13.49
C PHE A 291 -12.94 -27.16 -12.83
N MET A 292 -12.78 -28.40 -12.32
CA MET A 292 -11.56 -28.86 -11.64
C MET A 292 -10.37 -28.87 -12.61
N LYS A 293 -10.54 -29.45 -13.81
CA LYS A 293 -9.49 -29.47 -14.84
C LYS A 293 -9.13 -28.07 -15.31
N ALA A 294 -10.10 -27.19 -15.57
CA ALA A 294 -9.82 -25.83 -15.99
C ALA A 294 -9.15 -24.98 -14.89
N SER A 295 -9.46 -25.25 -13.62
CA SER A 295 -8.79 -24.61 -12.48
C SER A 295 -7.34 -25.08 -12.30
N SER A 296 -7.02 -26.31 -12.72
CA SER A 296 -5.68 -26.89 -12.68
C SER A 296 -4.71 -26.33 -13.75
N VAL A 297 -5.21 -25.63 -14.77
CA VAL A 297 -4.38 -25.09 -15.84
C VAL A 297 -3.58 -23.88 -15.34
N GLY A 298 -2.28 -24.08 -15.11
CA GLY A 298 -1.33 -23.03 -14.74
C GLY A 298 -0.84 -22.16 -15.92
N GLY A 299 -0.24 -21.01 -15.61
CA GLY A 299 0.49 -20.17 -16.57
C GLY A 299 -0.35 -19.32 -17.54
N THR A 300 -1.68 -19.41 -17.49
CA THR A 300 -2.58 -18.59 -18.33
C THR A 300 -2.72 -17.16 -17.79
N LYS A 301 -3.06 -16.20 -18.68
CA LYS A 301 -3.22 -14.81 -18.27
C LYS A 301 -4.40 -14.62 -17.30
N HIS A 302 -5.47 -15.40 -17.49
CA HIS A 302 -6.67 -15.36 -16.68
C HIS A 302 -7.00 -16.79 -16.26
N SER A 303 -7.06 -17.04 -14.95
CA SER A 303 -7.35 -18.36 -14.40
C SER A 303 -8.84 -18.52 -14.11
N VAL A 304 -9.38 -19.73 -14.33
CA VAL A 304 -10.74 -20.10 -13.91
C VAL A 304 -10.90 -19.99 -12.38
N SER A 305 -9.81 -20.23 -11.65
CA SER A 305 -9.75 -20.00 -10.20
C SER A 305 -10.03 -18.53 -9.83
N THR A 306 -9.49 -17.58 -10.58
CA THR A 306 -9.76 -16.15 -10.39
C THR A 306 -11.22 -15.82 -10.69
N ASP A 307 -11.77 -16.37 -11.77
CA ASP A 307 -13.18 -16.19 -12.16
C ASP A 307 -14.14 -16.72 -11.08
N TYR A 308 -13.82 -17.88 -10.50
CA TYR A 308 -14.53 -18.44 -9.35
C TYR A 308 -14.46 -17.51 -8.12
N VAL A 309 -13.26 -17.07 -7.72
CA VAL A 309 -13.08 -16.17 -6.56
C VAL A 309 -13.82 -14.85 -6.76
N LEU A 310 -13.80 -14.29 -7.97
CA LEU A 310 -14.54 -13.08 -8.32
C LEU A 310 -16.04 -13.27 -8.11
N LYS A 311 -16.59 -14.39 -8.58
CA LYS A 311 -18.03 -14.67 -8.49
C LYS A 311 -18.48 -14.98 -7.06
N VAL A 312 -17.73 -15.82 -6.32
CA VAL A 312 -18.01 -16.14 -4.91
C VAL A 312 -18.02 -14.91 -4.03
N LEU A 313 -17.11 -13.96 -4.29
CA LEU A 313 -17.02 -12.72 -3.53
C LEU A 313 -17.96 -11.63 -4.05
N GLY A 314 -18.75 -11.86 -5.11
CA GLY A 314 -19.60 -10.83 -5.72
C GLY A 314 -18.81 -9.62 -6.21
N LEU A 315 -17.65 -9.88 -6.82
CA LEU A 315 -16.71 -8.91 -7.41
C LEU A 315 -16.68 -8.99 -8.94
N ASP A 316 -17.45 -9.89 -9.54
CA ASP A 316 -17.63 -10.05 -10.99
C ASP A 316 -18.04 -8.74 -11.67
N VAL A 317 -19.03 -8.03 -11.10
CA VAL A 317 -19.52 -6.73 -11.60
C VAL A 317 -18.44 -5.65 -11.63
N CYS A 318 -17.45 -5.71 -10.73
CA CYS A 318 -16.35 -4.75 -10.66
C CYS A 318 -14.99 -5.34 -11.02
N SER A 319 -14.97 -6.51 -11.68
CA SER A 319 -13.74 -7.25 -12.00
C SER A 319 -12.76 -6.42 -12.85
N GLU A 320 -13.28 -5.64 -13.80
CA GLU A 320 -12.50 -4.75 -14.69
C GLU A 320 -12.35 -3.32 -14.16
N THR A 321 -12.92 -3.01 -12.99
CA THR A 321 -12.79 -1.69 -12.37
C THR A 321 -11.45 -1.57 -11.67
N LEU A 322 -10.80 -0.40 -11.77
CA LEU A 322 -9.59 -0.10 -11.00
C LEU A 322 -9.86 -0.23 -9.50
N VAL A 323 -8.92 -0.82 -8.77
CA VAL A 323 -9.02 -0.92 -7.31
C VAL A 323 -9.04 0.48 -6.69
N GLY A 324 -8.23 1.40 -7.21
CA GLY A 324 -8.16 2.78 -6.75
C GLY A 324 -7.56 2.93 -5.35
N ASN A 325 -7.47 4.18 -4.91
CA ASN A 325 -7.05 4.56 -3.57
C ASN A 325 -7.77 5.86 -3.17
N ASP A 326 -7.29 6.56 -2.14
CA ASP A 326 -7.93 7.80 -1.67
C ASP A 326 -7.85 8.95 -2.71
N MET A 327 -6.95 8.85 -3.70
CA MET A 327 -6.70 9.86 -4.75
C MET A 327 -7.20 9.43 -6.13
N LEU A 328 -7.27 8.12 -6.40
CA LEU A 328 -7.73 7.53 -7.65
C LEU A 328 -9.05 6.82 -7.39
N ARG A 329 -10.12 7.30 -8.03
CA ARG A 329 -11.45 6.67 -7.95
C ARG A 329 -11.35 5.20 -8.35
N GLY A 330 -11.91 4.33 -7.53
CA GLY A 330 -11.96 2.90 -7.77
C GLY A 330 -13.17 2.25 -7.12
N ILE A 331 -13.00 1.01 -6.68
CA ILE A 331 -14.05 0.23 -6.02
C ILE A 331 -14.39 0.77 -4.62
N SER A 332 -15.56 0.41 -4.10
CA SER A 332 -15.98 0.83 -2.75
C SER A 332 -15.09 0.20 -1.66
N GLY A 333 -15.06 0.81 -0.47
CA GLY A 333 -14.27 0.28 0.65
C GLY A 333 -14.61 -1.18 1.01
N GLY A 334 -15.90 -1.53 1.02
CA GLY A 334 -16.35 -2.91 1.25
C GLY A 334 -15.95 -3.88 0.13
N GLN A 335 -15.99 -3.45 -1.13
CA GLN A 335 -15.46 -4.25 -2.25
C GLN A 335 -13.94 -4.45 -2.10
N ARG A 336 -13.19 -3.41 -1.74
CA ARG A 336 -11.74 -3.49 -1.53
C ARG A 336 -11.36 -4.46 -0.41
N LYS A 337 -12.18 -4.57 0.65
CA LYS A 337 -12.02 -5.58 1.69
C LYS A 337 -12.17 -6.99 1.13
N ARG A 338 -13.20 -7.21 0.32
CA ARG A 338 -13.42 -8.49 -0.38
C ARG A 338 -12.26 -8.83 -1.32
N VAL A 339 -11.66 -7.85 -2.01
CA VAL A 339 -10.43 -8.08 -2.81
C VAL A 339 -9.28 -8.57 -1.92
N THR A 340 -9.07 -7.96 -0.74
CA THR A 340 -8.07 -8.45 0.22
C THR A 340 -8.36 -9.89 0.66
N THR A 341 -9.62 -10.22 0.89
CA THR A 341 -10.04 -11.60 1.19
C THR A 341 -9.73 -12.52 0.01
N GLY A 342 -10.08 -12.15 -1.22
CA GLY A 342 -9.83 -12.92 -2.44
C GLY A 342 -8.35 -13.19 -2.71
N LEU A 343 -7.45 -12.25 -2.40
CA LEU A 343 -6.00 -12.46 -2.43
C LEU A 343 -5.57 -13.60 -1.49
N SER A 344 -6.18 -13.66 -0.30
CA SER A 344 -5.93 -14.73 0.67
C SER A 344 -6.61 -16.04 0.29
N LEU A 345 -7.76 -16.01 -0.41
CA LEU A 345 -8.40 -17.23 -0.94
C LEU A 345 -7.59 -17.84 -2.08
N SER A 346 -6.98 -17.00 -2.93
CA SER A 346 -6.10 -17.43 -4.02
C SER A 346 -4.83 -18.14 -3.51
N HIS A 347 -4.50 -17.97 -2.22
CA HIS A 347 -3.37 -18.62 -1.55
C HIS A 347 -3.63 -20.11 -1.29
N GLN A 348 -4.88 -20.50 -1.06
CA GLN A 348 -5.31 -21.84 -0.65
C GLN A 348 -6.74 -22.07 -1.12
N LEU A 349 -6.92 -22.63 -2.31
CA LEU A 349 -8.18 -23.29 -2.68
C LEU A 349 -8.28 -24.71 -2.10
N ASN A 350 -7.32 -25.11 -1.26
CA ASN A 350 -7.50 -26.25 -0.38
C ASN A 350 -8.68 -25.92 0.54
N LEU A 351 -9.65 -26.83 0.61
CA LEU A 351 -10.92 -26.83 1.35
C LEU A 351 -10.82 -26.60 2.89
N LEU A 352 -9.71 -26.03 3.36
CA LEU A 352 -9.35 -25.85 4.73
C LEU A 352 -9.34 -24.38 5.09
N LYS A 353 -10.34 -23.95 5.83
CA LYS A 353 -10.26 -22.69 6.53
C LYS A 353 -10.59 -22.86 7.99
N VAL A 354 -9.66 -22.38 8.79
CA VAL A 354 -9.91 -21.90 10.13
C VAL A 354 -10.08 -20.39 9.99
N GLU A 355 -11.31 -19.89 10.03
CA GLU A 355 -11.59 -18.45 10.01
C GLU A 355 -11.73 -17.96 11.45
N ALA A 356 -10.83 -17.05 11.85
CA ALA A 356 -10.90 -16.34 13.12
C ALA A 356 -11.08 -14.83 12.90
N THR A 357 -12.25 -14.32 13.29
CA THR A 357 -12.65 -12.92 13.06
C THR A 357 -12.48 -12.09 14.35
N ILE A 358 -11.98 -10.86 14.22
CA ILE A 358 -11.59 -9.98 15.35
C ILE A 358 -12.67 -8.96 15.76
N LEU A 359 -13.67 -8.73 14.90
CA LEU A 359 -14.63 -7.64 15.06
C LEU A 359 -15.86 -8.07 15.85
N THR A 360 -16.41 -7.14 16.65
CA THR A 360 -17.73 -7.26 17.28
C THR A 360 -18.76 -7.56 16.18
N PRO A 361 -19.25 -8.80 16.09
CA PRO A 361 -20.21 -9.15 15.07
C PRO A 361 -21.59 -8.62 15.46
N ALA A 362 -22.42 -8.32 14.45
CA ALA A 362 -23.85 -8.18 14.66
C ALA A 362 -24.43 -9.51 15.20
N PRO A 363 -25.57 -9.51 15.92
CA PRO A 363 -26.14 -10.71 16.52
C PRO A 363 -26.30 -11.87 15.52
N GLU A 364 -26.76 -11.58 14.30
CA GLU A 364 -26.96 -12.57 13.25
C GLU A 364 -25.62 -13.18 12.79
N THR A 365 -24.56 -12.37 12.78
CA THR A 365 -23.21 -12.84 12.42
C THR A 365 -22.57 -13.63 13.55
N PHE A 366 -22.87 -13.29 14.81
CA PHE A 366 -22.44 -14.07 15.97
C PHE A 366 -22.98 -15.50 15.86
N ASP A 367 -24.21 -15.67 15.35
CA ASP A 367 -24.86 -16.96 15.25
C ASP A 367 -24.21 -17.95 14.28
N LEU A 368 -23.42 -17.45 13.33
CA LEU A 368 -22.73 -18.26 12.32
C LEU A 368 -21.51 -19.02 12.89
N PHE A 369 -20.97 -18.63 14.04
CA PHE A 369 -19.76 -19.24 14.59
C PHE A 369 -20.05 -20.51 15.41
N ASP A 370 -19.23 -21.53 15.21
CA ASP A 370 -19.31 -22.81 15.93
C ASP A 370 -18.68 -22.69 17.33
N ASP A 371 -17.49 -22.09 17.38
CA ASP A 371 -16.68 -21.97 18.60
C ASP A 371 -16.37 -20.49 18.89
N LEU A 372 -16.18 -20.19 20.16
CA LEU A 372 -15.79 -18.87 20.66
C LEU A 372 -14.48 -18.99 21.44
N LEU A 373 -13.56 -18.05 21.20
CA LEU A 373 -12.36 -17.81 21.98
C LEU A 373 -12.41 -16.37 22.51
N LEU A 374 -12.66 -16.21 23.81
CA LEU A 374 -12.76 -14.91 24.47
C LEU A 374 -11.46 -14.57 25.19
N LEU A 375 -10.84 -13.46 24.80
CA LEU A 375 -9.58 -12.97 25.35
C LEU A 375 -9.78 -11.64 26.07
N SER A 376 -9.32 -11.52 27.31
CA SER A 376 -9.33 -10.26 28.06
C SER A 376 -8.05 -10.11 28.88
N GLU A 377 -7.48 -8.90 28.93
CA GLU A 377 -6.22 -8.60 29.63
C GLU A 377 -5.09 -9.64 29.38
N GLY A 378 -4.98 -10.18 28.17
CA GLY A 378 -3.99 -11.19 27.82
C GLY A 378 -4.28 -12.62 28.30
N HIS A 379 -5.41 -12.88 28.95
CA HIS A 379 -5.85 -14.19 29.44
C HIS A 379 -7.01 -14.74 28.60
N VAL A 380 -7.09 -16.06 28.48
CA VAL A 380 -8.26 -16.75 27.93
C VAL A 380 -9.33 -16.82 29.02
N VAL A 381 -10.45 -16.16 28.77
CA VAL A 381 -11.60 -16.11 29.67
C VAL A 381 -12.58 -17.23 29.37
N TYR A 382 -12.71 -17.61 28.10
CA TYR A 382 -13.55 -18.71 27.66
C TYR A 382 -13.03 -19.27 26.33
N GLN A 383 -13.06 -20.59 26.17
CA GLN A 383 -12.93 -21.26 24.89
C GLN A 383 -13.86 -22.48 24.83
N GLY A 384 -14.72 -22.53 23.83
CA GLY A 384 -15.68 -23.63 23.68
C GLY A 384 -16.79 -23.32 22.67
N PRO A 385 -17.83 -24.18 22.62
CA PRO A 385 -19.00 -23.97 21.78
C PRO A 385 -19.68 -22.64 22.09
N ARG A 386 -20.07 -21.90 21.06
CA ARG A 386 -20.72 -20.60 21.23
C ARG A 386 -22.02 -20.67 22.04
N ALA A 387 -22.81 -21.73 21.87
CA ALA A 387 -24.11 -21.90 22.53
C ALA A 387 -24.02 -21.91 24.06
N ASP A 388 -22.91 -22.39 24.63
CA ASP A 388 -22.76 -22.62 26.05
C ASP A 388 -22.07 -21.46 26.79
N VAL A 389 -21.68 -20.39 26.08
CA VAL A 389 -20.95 -19.27 26.69
C VAL A 389 -21.80 -18.54 27.73
N LEU A 390 -23.11 -18.40 27.49
CA LEU A 390 -24.00 -17.70 28.41
C LEU A 390 -24.16 -18.48 29.72
N GLU A 391 -24.33 -19.81 29.63
CA GLU A 391 -24.38 -20.70 30.80
C GLU A 391 -23.13 -20.55 31.69
N PHE A 392 -21.95 -20.41 31.07
CA PHE A 392 -20.71 -20.18 31.80
C PHE A 392 -20.73 -18.85 32.58
N PHE A 393 -21.14 -17.74 31.96
CA PHE A 393 -21.18 -16.44 32.64
C PHE A 393 -22.33 -16.34 33.67
N GLU A 394 -23.44 -17.03 33.44
CA GLU A 394 -24.52 -17.18 34.42
C GLU A 394 -24.06 -17.93 35.67
N SER A 395 -23.22 -18.96 35.50
CA SER A 395 -22.61 -19.67 36.64
C SER A 395 -21.69 -18.79 37.51
N LEU A 396 -21.20 -17.68 36.95
CA LEU A 396 -20.39 -16.67 37.66
C LEU A 396 -21.24 -15.54 38.28
N GLY A 397 -22.56 -15.57 38.09
CA GLY A 397 -23.50 -14.56 38.59
C GLY A 397 -23.77 -13.40 37.64
N PHE A 398 -23.46 -13.54 36.35
CA PHE A 398 -23.73 -12.51 35.33
C PHE A 398 -24.84 -12.93 34.36
N GLN A 399 -25.80 -12.05 34.11
CA GLN A 399 -26.93 -12.31 33.20
C GLN A 399 -26.96 -11.32 32.04
N LEU A 400 -27.35 -11.81 30.85
CA LEU A 400 -27.52 -11.01 29.65
C LEU A 400 -28.82 -10.17 29.71
N PRO A 401 -28.77 -8.83 29.53
CA PRO A 401 -29.96 -8.01 29.45
C PRO A 401 -30.78 -8.25 28.17
N PRO A 402 -32.13 -8.14 28.18
CA PRO A 402 -33.00 -8.52 27.05
C PRO A 402 -32.77 -7.77 25.73
N ARG A 403 -32.21 -6.56 25.78
CA ARG A 403 -31.99 -5.70 24.60
C ARG A 403 -30.53 -5.65 24.15
N LYS A 404 -29.65 -6.44 24.77
CA LYS A 404 -28.21 -6.39 24.50
C LYS A 404 -27.74 -7.59 23.68
N GLY A 405 -26.86 -7.33 22.72
CA GLY A 405 -26.23 -8.40 21.93
C GLY A 405 -25.25 -9.21 22.78
N VAL A 406 -25.18 -10.53 22.54
CA VAL A 406 -24.29 -11.45 23.26
C VAL A 406 -22.82 -11.01 23.13
N ALA A 407 -22.37 -10.64 21.94
CA ALA A 407 -20.98 -10.25 21.71
C ALA A 407 -20.58 -8.94 22.43
N ASP A 408 -21.51 -8.01 22.61
CA ASP A 408 -21.29 -6.78 23.37
C ASP A 408 -21.22 -7.08 24.87
N PHE A 409 -22.16 -7.88 25.36
CA PHE A 409 -22.15 -8.39 26.73
C PHE A 409 -20.82 -9.07 27.08
N LEU A 410 -20.33 -9.99 26.25
CA LEU A 410 -19.09 -10.72 26.50
C LEU A 410 -17.84 -9.81 26.52
N GLN A 411 -17.84 -8.70 25.80
CA GLN A 411 -16.75 -7.73 25.85
C GLN A 411 -16.80 -6.87 27.11
N GLU A 412 -18.01 -6.46 27.50
CA GLU A 412 -18.23 -5.55 28.62
C GLU A 412 -18.23 -6.25 30.00
N VAL A 413 -18.67 -7.51 30.09
CA VAL A 413 -18.68 -8.27 31.35
C VAL A 413 -17.27 -8.49 31.92
N THR A 414 -16.24 -8.37 31.09
CA THR A 414 -14.84 -8.41 31.52
C THR A 414 -14.25 -7.03 31.84
N SER A 415 -14.99 -5.94 31.59
CA SER A 415 -14.57 -4.55 31.81
C SER A 415 -14.91 -4.09 33.22
N LYS A 416 -13.94 -3.51 33.93
CA LYS A 416 -14.15 -2.93 35.27
C LYS A 416 -15.23 -1.83 35.31
N LYS A 417 -15.42 -1.10 34.20
CA LYS A 417 -16.42 -0.02 34.13
C LYS A 417 -17.85 -0.54 34.04
N ASP A 418 -18.01 -1.70 33.40
CA ASP A 418 -19.27 -2.16 32.84
C ASP A 418 -19.72 -3.50 33.44
N GLN A 419 -18.90 -4.18 34.24
CA GLN A 419 -19.26 -5.49 34.80
C GLN A 419 -20.42 -5.42 35.81
N ALA A 420 -20.57 -4.31 36.54
CA ALA A 420 -21.59 -4.15 37.58
C ALA A 420 -23.04 -4.19 37.06
N GLN A 421 -23.30 -3.67 35.86
CA GLN A 421 -24.65 -3.65 35.26
C GLN A 421 -25.16 -5.04 34.85
N TYR A 422 -24.30 -6.06 34.86
CA TYR A 422 -24.65 -7.42 34.48
C TYR A 422 -24.86 -8.36 35.66
N TRP A 423 -24.75 -7.84 36.87
CA TRP A 423 -24.89 -8.65 38.08
C TRP A 423 -26.34 -9.16 38.20
N ALA A 424 -26.49 -10.49 38.24
CA ALA A 424 -27.79 -11.16 38.14
C ALA A 424 -28.57 -11.16 39.46
N ASP A 425 -27.89 -11.06 40.60
CA ASP A 425 -28.48 -11.20 41.94
C ASP A 425 -28.45 -9.86 42.71
N PRO A 426 -29.51 -9.05 42.66
CA PRO A 426 -29.58 -7.78 43.39
C PRO A 426 -29.51 -7.94 44.90
N SER A 427 -29.75 -9.16 45.43
CA SER A 427 -29.70 -9.42 46.87
C SER A 427 -28.27 -9.50 47.42
N LYS A 428 -27.28 -9.74 46.56
CA LYS A 428 -25.86 -9.77 46.92
C LYS A 428 -25.16 -8.48 46.46
N PRO A 429 -24.31 -7.86 47.29
CA PRO A 429 -23.53 -6.72 46.87
C PRO A 429 -22.56 -7.14 45.76
N TYR A 430 -22.57 -6.39 44.66
CA TYR A 430 -21.65 -6.60 43.55
C TYR A 430 -20.20 -6.43 44.02
N VAL A 431 -19.36 -7.41 43.69
CA VAL A 431 -17.90 -7.35 43.85
C VAL A 431 -17.28 -7.54 42.47
N PHE A 432 -16.38 -6.63 42.10
CA PHE A 432 -15.66 -6.73 40.83
C PHE A 432 -14.82 -8.01 40.81
N LEU A 433 -15.09 -8.88 39.83
CA LEU A 433 -14.39 -10.12 39.59
C LEU A 433 -13.25 -9.86 38.59
N PRO A 434 -11.98 -9.89 39.03
CA PRO A 434 -10.84 -9.63 38.15
C PRO A 434 -10.69 -10.70 37.06
N VAL A 435 -10.23 -10.30 35.88
CA VAL A 435 -10.03 -11.21 34.73
C VAL A 435 -9.19 -12.46 35.05
N PRO A 436 -8.10 -12.40 35.85
CA PRO A 436 -7.36 -13.60 36.25
C PRO A 436 -8.20 -14.60 37.06
N GLU A 437 -9.18 -14.14 37.85
CA GLU A 437 -10.07 -15.03 38.59
C GLU A 437 -11.09 -15.69 37.66
N ILE A 438 -11.62 -14.94 36.68
CA ILE A 438 -12.48 -15.52 35.64
C ILE A 438 -11.72 -16.58 34.84
N ALA A 439 -10.46 -16.31 34.47
CA ALA A 439 -9.62 -17.28 33.77
C ALA A 439 -9.35 -18.54 34.60
N LYS A 440 -9.16 -18.42 35.93
CA LYS A 440 -9.07 -19.57 36.85
C LYS A 440 -10.39 -20.33 36.92
N ALA A 441 -11.53 -19.64 36.99
CA ALA A 441 -12.85 -20.26 36.98
C ALA A 441 -13.08 -21.04 35.67
N PHE A 442 -12.69 -20.48 34.53
CA PHE A 442 -12.70 -21.17 33.24
C PHE A 442 -11.84 -22.43 33.25
N ALA A 443 -10.59 -22.35 33.73
CA ALA A 443 -9.70 -23.52 33.81
C ALA A 443 -10.31 -24.67 34.65
N ASN A 444 -11.04 -24.33 35.72
CA ASN A 444 -11.70 -25.30 36.60
C ASN A 444 -13.03 -25.83 36.06
N SER A 445 -13.66 -25.13 35.11
CA SER A 445 -14.95 -25.47 34.52
C SER A 445 -14.90 -26.73 33.64
N ARG A 446 -16.08 -27.26 33.25
CA ARG A 446 -16.19 -28.38 32.30
C ARG A 446 -15.44 -28.11 30.98
N PHE A 447 -15.47 -26.87 30.51
CA PHE A 447 -14.83 -26.45 29.26
C PHE A 447 -13.31 -26.42 29.39
N GLY A 448 -12.78 -25.84 30.48
CA GLY A 448 -11.34 -25.79 30.75
C GLY A 448 -10.72 -27.17 30.92
N ARG A 449 -11.39 -28.08 31.64
CA ARG A 449 -10.93 -29.47 31.80
C ARG A 449 -10.95 -30.24 30.48
N SER A 450 -11.99 -30.05 29.66
CA SER A 450 -12.09 -30.65 28.31
C SER A 450 -11.02 -30.12 27.36
N LEU A 451 -10.72 -28.83 27.43
CA LEU A 451 -9.63 -28.23 26.68
C LEU A 451 -8.28 -28.81 27.13
N GLN A 452 -8.06 -28.93 28.43
CA GLN A 452 -6.82 -29.46 28.98
C GLN A 452 -6.62 -30.95 28.66
N SER A 453 -7.69 -31.76 28.65
CA SER A 453 -7.61 -33.16 28.22
C SER A 453 -7.33 -33.30 26.71
N THR A 454 -7.85 -32.38 25.89
CA THR A 454 -7.55 -32.33 24.45
C THR A 454 -6.08 -31.96 24.20
N LEU A 455 -5.54 -31.02 24.98
CA LEU A 455 -4.15 -30.57 24.87
C LEU A 455 -3.16 -31.60 25.44
N SER A 456 -3.53 -32.36 26.48
CA SER A 456 -2.64 -33.35 27.09
C SER A 456 -2.33 -34.55 26.18
N VAL A 457 -3.26 -34.89 25.27
CA VAL A 457 -3.03 -35.93 24.25
C VAL A 457 -2.26 -35.32 23.09
N SER A 458 -1.02 -35.76 22.85
CA SER A 458 -0.23 -35.27 21.71
C SER A 458 -0.89 -35.63 20.37
N TYR A 459 -0.80 -34.72 19.40
CA TYR A 459 -1.30 -35.00 18.06
C TYR A 459 -0.38 -36.02 17.37
N ASP A 460 -0.98 -37.09 16.86
CA ASP A 460 -0.27 -38.12 16.10
C ASP A 460 0.15 -37.58 14.72
N LYS A 461 1.45 -37.32 14.54
CA LYS A 461 2.01 -36.76 13.31
C LYS A 461 1.72 -37.63 12.08
N SER A 462 1.53 -38.94 12.25
CA SER A 462 1.26 -39.87 11.13
C SER A 462 -0.08 -39.61 10.44
N LYS A 463 -1.04 -39.00 11.16
CA LYS A 463 -2.35 -38.61 10.61
C LYS A 463 -2.29 -37.35 9.73
N THR A 464 -1.13 -36.69 9.67
CA THR A 464 -0.96 -35.47 8.88
C THR A 464 -0.79 -35.80 7.41
N HIS A 465 -1.73 -35.36 6.58
CA HIS A 465 -1.57 -35.45 5.14
C HIS A 465 -0.34 -34.62 4.67
N PRO A 466 0.55 -35.13 3.81
CA PRO A 466 1.76 -34.43 3.39
C PRO A 466 1.52 -33.04 2.76
N SER A 467 0.39 -32.85 2.08
CA SER A 467 0.01 -31.55 1.48
C SER A 467 -0.66 -30.58 2.47
N ALA A 468 -0.90 -30.99 3.73
CA ALA A 468 -1.51 -30.14 4.75
C ALA A 468 -0.58 -28.99 5.18
N LEU A 469 0.73 -29.26 5.27
CA LEU A 469 1.75 -28.32 5.74
C LEU A 469 2.75 -28.05 4.62
N SER A 470 2.82 -26.80 4.17
CA SER A 470 3.73 -26.41 3.10
C SER A 470 5.16 -26.29 3.62
N LYS A 471 6.10 -27.08 3.08
CA LYS A 471 7.52 -27.05 3.44
C LYS A 471 8.32 -26.02 2.63
N GLU A 472 7.87 -25.70 1.42
CA GLU A 472 8.53 -24.75 0.54
C GLU A 472 8.10 -23.31 0.81
N LYS A 473 9.01 -22.36 0.57
CA LYS A 473 8.74 -20.93 0.79
C LYS A 473 7.88 -20.32 -0.32
N TYR A 474 8.04 -20.80 -1.55
CA TYR A 474 7.33 -20.31 -2.73
C TYR A 474 6.70 -21.51 -3.42
N ALA A 475 5.46 -21.38 -3.91
CA ALA A 475 4.79 -22.49 -4.60
C ALA A 475 5.31 -22.71 -6.01
N VAL A 476 5.68 -21.61 -6.69
CA VAL A 476 6.03 -21.62 -8.11
C VAL A 476 7.53 -21.40 -8.28
N SER A 477 8.07 -21.87 -9.40
CA SER A 477 9.48 -21.69 -9.77
C SER A 477 9.91 -20.21 -9.75
N LYS A 478 11.17 -19.97 -9.40
CA LYS A 478 11.76 -18.61 -9.33
C LYS A 478 11.63 -17.84 -10.66
N TYR A 479 11.69 -18.56 -11.79
CA TYR A 479 11.56 -17.95 -13.12
C TYR A 479 10.12 -17.45 -13.37
N GLU A 480 9.12 -18.24 -12.99
CA GLU A 480 7.72 -17.82 -13.14
C GLU A 480 7.36 -16.66 -12.23
N LEU A 481 7.89 -16.60 -11.01
CA LEU A 481 7.75 -15.44 -10.14
C LEU A 481 8.34 -14.17 -10.77
N LEU A 482 9.55 -14.28 -11.36
CA LEU A 482 10.16 -13.17 -12.09
C LEU A 482 9.29 -12.75 -13.28
N LYS A 483 8.78 -13.70 -14.07
CA LYS A 483 7.89 -13.46 -15.21
C LYS A 483 6.59 -12.78 -14.78
N ALA A 484 5.99 -13.21 -13.66
CA ALA A 484 4.78 -12.60 -13.11
C ALA A 484 5.03 -11.14 -12.70
N CYS A 485 6.10 -10.88 -11.93
CA CYS A 485 6.52 -9.54 -11.55
C CYS A 485 6.81 -8.67 -12.79
N PHE A 486 7.50 -9.21 -13.79
CA PHE A 486 7.83 -8.50 -15.02
C PHE A 486 6.58 -8.10 -15.81
N SER A 487 5.62 -9.02 -16.00
CA SER A 487 4.37 -8.70 -16.70
C SER A 487 3.54 -7.63 -15.99
N ARG A 488 3.55 -7.64 -14.65
CA ARG A 488 2.84 -6.66 -13.82
C ARG A 488 3.48 -5.28 -13.95
N GLU A 489 4.79 -5.19 -13.80
CA GLU A 489 5.50 -3.90 -13.92
C GLU A 489 5.40 -3.32 -15.33
N LEU A 490 5.42 -4.16 -16.37
CA LEU A 490 5.18 -3.72 -17.76
C LEU A 490 3.78 -3.12 -17.93
N LEU A 491 2.75 -3.77 -17.34
CA LEU A 491 1.39 -3.27 -17.35
C LEU A 491 1.28 -1.93 -16.61
N LEU A 492 1.93 -1.78 -15.46
CA LEU A 492 1.97 -0.52 -14.71
C LEU A 492 2.61 0.60 -15.54
N ILE A 493 3.69 0.32 -16.27
CA ILE A 493 4.31 1.31 -17.16
C ILE A 493 3.32 1.75 -18.24
N SER A 494 2.59 0.81 -18.86
CA SER A 494 1.59 1.17 -19.87
C SER A 494 0.42 2.01 -19.32
N ARG A 495 0.00 1.77 -18.06
CA ARG A 495 -1.08 2.53 -17.40
C ARG A 495 -0.62 3.95 -17.05
N HIS A 496 0.66 4.14 -16.74
CA HIS A 496 1.26 5.44 -16.47
C HIS A 496 1.82 6.14 -17.72
N ARG A 497 1.42 5.76 -18.94
CA ARG A 497 1.92 6.36 -20.20
C ARG A 497 1.93 7.89 -20.16
N PHE A 498 0.89 8.52 -19.60
CA PHE A 498 0.78 9.97 -19.51
C PHE A 498 1.95 10.60 -18.73
N LEU A 499 2.33 10.00 -17.59
CA LEU A 499 3.42 10.48 -16.76
C LEU A 499 4.77 10.40 -17.50
N TYR A 500 5.01 9.29 -18.21
CA TYR A 500 6.23 9.11 -19.01
C TYR A 500 6.28 10.03 -20.24
N THR A 501 5.15 10.21 -20.94
CA THR A 501 5.06 11.16 -22.06
C THR A 501 5.33 12.58 -21.58
N PHE A 502 4.67 13.02 -20.50
CA PHE A 502 4.86 14.37 -19.95
C PHE A 502 6.31 14.62 -19.55
N ARG A 503 6.96 13.65 -18.89
CA ARG A 503 8.38 13.74 -18.51
C ARG A 503 9.31 13.81 -19.72
N THR A 504 9.05 13.01 -20.75
CA THR A 504 9.83 13.05 -21.99
C THR A 504 9.71 14.43 -22.67
N CYS A 505 8.50 14.99 -22.72
CA CYS A 505 8.28 16.36 -23.21
C CYS A 505 8.97 17.42 -22.35
N GLN A 506 8.98 17.25 -21.02
CA GLN A 506 9.68 18.14 -20.09
C GLN A 506 11.20 18.16 -20.35
N VAL A 507 11.81 16.98 -20.58
CA VAL A 507 13.24 16.87 -20.92
C VAL A 507 13.54 17.58 -22.24
N ALA A 508 12.69 17.40 -23.26
CA ALA A 508 12.83 18.11 -24.54
C ALA A 508 12.71 19.64 -24.38
N PHE A 509 11.75 20.10 -23.58
CA PHE A 509 11.56 21.52 -23.28
C PHE A 509 12.76 22.14 -22.57
N ILE A 510 13.29 21.48 -21.53
CA ILE A 510 14.49 21.97 -20.82
C ILE A 510 15.72 21.90 -21.73
N GLY A 511 15.81 20.90 -22.60
CA GLY A 511 16.82 20.83 -23.65
C GLY A 511 16.76 22.06 -24.57
N PHE A 512 15.56 22.44 -25.04
CA PHE A 512 15.36 23.64 -25.86
C PHE A 512 15.78 24.93 -25.13
N VAL A 513 15.37 25.10 -23.87
CA VAL A 513 15.82 26.23 -23.03
C VAL A 513 17.34 26.26 -22.92
N THR A 514 17.97 25.11 -22.70
CA THR A 514 19.43 24.99 -22.64
C THR A 514 20.09 25.41 -23.96
N CYS A 515 19.51 25.02 -25.10
CA CYS A 515 19.98 25.46 -26.42
C CYS A 515 19.91 26.98 -26.61
N THR A 516 18.90 27.66 -26.07
CA THR A 516 18.81 29.14 -26.16
C THR A 516 19.92 29.85 -25.38
N ILE A 517 20.47 29.22 -24.35
CA ILE A 517 21.57 29.77 -23.54
C ILE A 517 22.92 29.53 -24.24
N PHE A 518 23.09 28.38 -24.89
CA PHE A 518 24.35 27.95 -25.51
C PHE A 518 24.19 27.84 -27.03
N LEU A 519 23.84 28.94 -27.70
CA LEU A 519 23.64 28.94 -29.15
C LEU A 519 24.97 28.81 -29.90
N ARG A 520 25.03 27.87 -30.84
CA ARG A 520 26.20 27.61 -31.68
C ARG A 520 26.70 28.84 -32.46
N THR A 521 25.82 29.78 -32.81
CA THR A 521 26.18 31.00 -33.53
C THR A 521 27.07 31.93 -32.73
N GLU A 522 27.09 31.81 -31.41
CA GLU A 522 27.92 32.63 -30.51
C GLU A 522 29.14 31.85 -29.98
N LEU A 523 29.09 30.51 -29.99
CA LEU A 523 30.10 29.64 -29.37
C LEU A 523 31.08 29.03 -30.39
N HIS A 524 32.21 29.70 -30.60
CA HIS A 524 33.26 29.23 -31.51
C HIS A 524 34.40 28.46 -30.81
N PRO A 525 34.84 27.30 -31.33
CA PRO A 525 35.93 26.50 -30.76
C PRO A 525 37.31 27.07 -31.17
N ALA A 526 37.58 28.30 -30.74
CA ALA A 526 38.85 28.98 -31.01
C ALA A 526 39.60 29.26 -29.71
N ASP A 527 38.87 29.69 -28.68
CA ASP A 527 39.46 30.25 -27.46
C ASP A 527 39.09 29.43 -26.21
N GLU A 528 39.93 29.53 -25.18
CA GLU A 528 39.74 28.85 -23.89
C GLU A 528 38.45 29.32 -23.18
N THR A 529 38.07 30.61 -23.34
CA THR A 529 36.81 31.15 -22.82
C THR A 529 35.59 30.42 -23.37
N ASN A 530 35.58 30.16 -24.68
CA ASN A 530 34.52 29.37 -25.31
C ASN A 530 34.60 27.91 -24.87
N GLY A 531 35.81 27.35 -24.72
CA GLY A 531 36.03 26.04 -24.12
C GLY A 531 35.35 25.87 -22.76
N ASN A 532 35.46 26.87 -21.88
CA ASN A 532 34.81 26.85 -20.57
C ASN A 532 33.27 26.88 -20.67
N LEU A 533 32.71 27.58 -21.66
CA LEU A 533 31.26 27.58 -21.94
C LEU A 533 30.77 26.21 -22.45
N TYR A 534 31.53 25.54 -23.32
CA TYR A 534 31.23 24.17 -23.74
C TYR A 534 31.29 23.18 -22.57
N LEU A 535 32.30 23.31 -21.69
CA LEU A 535 32.43 22.50 -20.48
C LEU A 535 31.22 22.69 -19.55
N ALA A 536 30.75 23.93 -19.39
CA ALA A 536 29.55 24.27 -18.63
C ALA A 536 28.28 23.64 -19.24
N ALA A 537 28.14 23.69 -20.57
CA ALA A 537 27.01 23.06 -21.27
C ALA A 537 26.96 21.53 -21.06
N LEU A 538 28.12 20.87 -21.10
CA LEU A 538 28.23 19.43 -20.81
C LEU A 538 27.83 19.11 -19.35
N PHE A 539 28.28 19.92 -18.40
CA PHE A 539 27.92 19.78 -16.98
C PHE A 539 26.41 19.95 -16.75
N VAL A 540 25.78 20.96 -17.38
CA VAL A 540 24.33 21.18 -17.32
C VAL A 540 23.56 19.95 -17.84
N GLY A 541 24.03 19.32 -18.91
CA GLY A 541 23.43 18.10 -19.44
C GLY A 541 23.51 16.92 -18.48
N LEU A 542 24.67 16.69 -17.86
CA LEU A 542 24.84 15.64 -16.85
C LEU A 542 23.96 15.88 -15.62
N VAL A 543 23.95 17.12 -15.12
CA VAL A 543 23.13 17.54 -13.98
C VAL A 543 21.65 17.34 -14.24
N HIS A 544 21.17 17.74 -15.41
CA HIS A 544 19.76 17.62 -15.78
C HIS A 544 19.31 16.15 -15.83
N ILE A 545 20.07 15.30 -16.53
CA ILE A 545 19.75 13.88 -16.66
C ILE A 545 19.84 13.16 -15.30
N MET A 546 20.81 13.50 -14.47
CA MET A 546 20.90 12.96 -13.10
C MET A 546 19.71 13.39 -12.24
N PHE A 547 19.32 14.68 -12.29
CA PHE A 547 18.18 15.20 -11.55
C PHE A 547 16.87 14.53 -11.98
N ASN A 548 16.71 14.23 -13.27
CA ASN A 548 15.49 13.58 -13.76
C ASN A 548 15.25 12.19 -13.11
N GLY A 549 16.33 11.50 -12.73
CA GLY A 549 16.27 10.25 -11.96
C GLY A 549 15.61 10.39 -10.57
N PHE A 550 15.61 11.60 -9.98
CA PHE A 550 14.98 11.90 -8.67
C PHE A 550 13.50 11.52 -8.64
N SER A 551 12.86 11.57 -9.80
CA SER A 551 11.44 11.29 -9.98
C SER A 551 11.03 9.83 -9.70
N GLU A 552 11.98 8.89 -9.58
CA GLU A 552 11.75 7.51 -9.15
C GLU A 552 11.53 7.36 -7.63
N LEU A 553 12.02 8.32 -6.84
CA LEU A 553 11.92 8.31 -5.39
C LEU A 553 10.45 8.25 -4.92
N PRO A 554 9.57 9.19 -5.32
CA PRO A 554 8.17 9.15 -4.89
C PRO A 554 7.40 7.94 -5.42
N LEU A 555 7.70 7.47 -6.64
CA LEU A 555 7.09 6.28 -7.25
C LEU A 555 7.44 4.99 -6.50
N THR A 556 8.67 4.91 -5.97
CA THR A 556 9.11 3.75 -5.19
C THR A 556 8.41 3.75 -3.82
N ILE A 557 8.37 4.90 -3.12
CA ILE A 557 7.75 5.02 -1.79
C ILE A 557 6.28 4.62 -1.80
N SER A 558 5.50 5.03 -2.80
CA SER A 558 4.07 4.70 -2.87
C SER A 558 3.81 3.18 -3.05
N ARG A 559 4.75 2.44 -3.63
CA ARG A 559 4.64 1.00 -3.89
C ARG A 559 5.12 0.13 -2.72
N LEU A 560 5.98 0.66 -1.83
CA LEU A 560 6.55 -0.10 -0.71
C LEU A 560 5.53 -0.76 0.22
N PRO A 561 4.40 -0.12 0.61
CA PRO A 561 3.43 -0.74 1.50
C PRO A 561 2.83 -2.04 0.93
N VAL A 562 2.55 -2.06 -0.39
CA VAL A 562 2.03 -3.25 -1.06
C VAL A 562 3.11 -4.29 -1.26
N PHE A 563 4.33 -3.86 -1.63
CA PHE A 563 5.48 -4.74 -1.74
C PHE A 563 5.75 -5.51 -0.44
N TYR A 564 5.79 -4.83 0.72
CA TYR A 564 6.03 -5.49 1.99
C TYR A 564 4.89 -6.44 2.39
N LYS A 565 3.63 -6.06 2.12
CA LYS A 565 2.47 -6.94 2.31
C LYS A 565 2.60 -8.24 1.49
N GLN A 566 3.01 -8.14 0.22
CA GLN A 566 3.19 -9.28 -0.68
C GLN A 566 4.40 -10.13 -0.29
N ARG A 567 5.54 -9.51 0.01
CA ARG A 567 6.77 -10.18 0.44
C ARG A 567 6.58 -10.94 1.75
N ASP A 568 5.94 -10.32 2.75
CA ASP A 568 5.69 -10.94 4.07
C ASP A 568 4.68 -12.11 3.99
N ASN A 569 3.92 -12.19 2.90
CA ASN A 569 3.02 -13.29 2.57
C ASN A 569 3.63 -14.26 1.53
N PHE A 570 4.94 -14.18 1.27
CA PHE A 570 5.67 -15.00 0.30
C PHE A 570 5.07 -15.06 -1.12
N PHE A 571 4.47 -13.97 -1.59
CA PHE A 571 4.03 -13.89 -3.00
C PHE A 571 5.23 -13.93 -3.95
N HIS A 572 6.25 -13.13 -3.67
CA HIS A 572 7.49 -13.11 -4.44
C HIS A 572 8.66 -12.65 -3.56
N PRO A 573 9.90 -13.05 -3.88
CA PRO A 573 11.08 -12.51 -3.22
C PRO A 573 11.34 -11.06 -3.63
N ALA A 574 12.19 -10.36 -2.86
CA ALA A 574 12.55 -8.97 -3.13
C ALA A 574 13.31 -8.80 -4.46
N TRP A 575 14.19 -9.75 -4.79
CA TRP A 575 15.00 -9.69 -6.02
C TRP A 575 14.15 -9.78 -7.28
N ALA A 576 13.06 -10.57 -7.29
CA ALA A 576 12.20 -10.72 -8.47
C ALA A 576 11.53 -9.39 -8.84
N TRP A 577 11.09 -8.63 -7.82
CA TRP A 577 10.54 -7.29 -8.01
C TRP A 577 11.60 -6.26 -8.39
N SER A 578 12.74 -6.26 -7.68
CA SER A 578 13.81 -5.28 -7.90
C SER A 578 14.44 -5.42 -9.30
N LEU A 579 14.69 -6.67 -9.73
CA LEU A 579 15.25 -6.97 -11.05
C LEU A 579 14.29 -6.61 -12.18
N ALA A 580 13.01 -6.98 -12.06
CA ALA A 580 11.99 -6.58 -13.03
C ALA A 580 11.87 -5.06 -13.14
N SER A 581 11.88 -4.38 -12.00
CA SER A 581 11.83 -2.91 -11.94
C SER A 581 13.07 -2.26 -12.55
N TRP A 582 14.26 -2.86 -12.44
CA TRP A 582 15.49 -2.31 -13.03
C TRP A 582 15.52 -2.49 -14.55
N ILE A 583 15.28 -3.71 -15.04
CA ILE A 583 15.34 -4.03 -16.48
C ILE A 583 14.36 -3.17 -17.28
N LEU A 584 13.13 -3.01 -16.78
CA LEU A 584 12.09 -2.22 -17.46
C LEU A 584 12.39 -0.70 -17.49
N ARG A 585 13.37 -0.23 -16.73
CA ARG A 585 13.78 1.20 -16.73
C ARG A 585 14.88 1.51 -17.73
N VAL A 586 15.60 0.50 -18.23
CA VAL A 586 16.64 0.69 -19.23
C VAL A 586 16.06 1.29 -20.53
N PRO A 587 14.97 0.77 -21.14
CA PRO A 587 14.41 1.35 -22.36
C PRO A 587 13.95 2.80 -22.19
N TYR A 588 13.35 3.12 -21.04
CA TYR A 588 12.91 4.48 -20.72
C TYR A 588 14.08 5.46 -20.59
N SER A 589 15.16 5.01 -19.93
CA SER A 589 16.38 5.80 -19.76
C SER A 589 17.09 6.07 -21.10
N ILE A 590 17.07 5.10 -22.02
CA ILE A 590 17.54 5.27 -23.41
C ILE A 590 16.72 6.36 -24.11
N LEU A 591 15.39 6.31 -24.01
CA LEU A 591 14.51 7.30 -24.64
C LEU A 591 14.82 8.73 -24.15
N GLU A 592 14.95 8.95 -22.85
CA GLU A 592 15.22 10.28 -22.30
C GLU A 592 16.62 10.81 -22.67
N ALA A 593 17.65 9.96 -22.58
CA ALA A 593 19.00 10.34 -22.99
C ALA A 593 19.05 10.65 -24.50
N PHE A 594 18.32 9.89 -25.31
CA PHE A 594 18.23 10.10 -26.76
C PHE A 594 17.53 11.41 -27.10
N VAL A 595 16.38 11.70 -26.49
CA VAL A 595 15.63 12.94 -26.73
C VAL A 595 16.46 14.16 -26.33
N TRP A 596 17.10 14.13 -25.16
CA TRP A 596 18.03 15.20 -24.74
C TRP A 596 19.16 15.39 -25.76
N SER A 597 19.82 14.30 -26.16
CA SER A 597 20.95 14.35 -27.08
C SER A 597 20.56 14.91 -28.45
N CYS A 598 19.39 14.53 -28.98
CA CYS A 598 18.92 15.03 -30.28
C CYS A 598 18.66 16.54 -30.27
N VAL A 599 18.09 17.07 -29.18
CA VAL A 599 17.78 18.51 -29.06
C VAL A 599 19.05 19.32 -28.86
N VAL A 600 19.95 18.84 -27.99
CA VAL A 600 21.06 19.65 -27.48
C VAL A 600 22.33 19.50 -28.31
N TYR A 601 22.65 18.30 -28.81
CA TYR A 601 24.00 17.99 -29.26
C TYR A 601 24.46 18.83 -30.46
N TYR A 602 23.66 18.83 -31.52
CA TYR A 602 23.95 19.56 -32.75
C TYR A 602 23.64 21.05 -32.65
N THR A 603 22.69 21.44 -31.78
CA THR A 603 22.25 22.83 -31.60
C THR A 603 23.27 23.66 -30.84
N ILE A 604 23.88 23.10 -29.78
CA ILE A 604 25.02 23.74 -29.10
C ILE A 604 26.28 23.67 -29.97
N GLY A 605 26.39 22.64 -30.81
CA GLY A 605 27.50 22.46 -31.73
C GLY A 605 28.68 21.73 -31.11
N PHE A 606 28.43 20.64 -30.37
CA PHE A 606 29.48 19.70 -29.93
C PHE A 606 30.15 19.00 -31.13
N ALA A 607 31.22 18.24 -30.89
CA ALA A 607 32.00 17.60 -31.94
C ALA A 607 31.13 16.73 -32.86
N PRO A 608 31.01 17.02 -34.17
CA PRO A 608 29.95 16.45 -35.03
C PRO A 608 30.13 14.97 -35.41
N SER A 609 31.19 14.30 -34.93
CA SER A 609 31.47 12.90 -35.25
C SER A 609 30.42 11.95 -34.66
N ALA A 610 29.89 11.04 -35.49
CA ALA A 610 28.88 10.07 -35.06
C ALA A 610 29.35 9.21 -33.88
N GLY A 611 30.62 8.79 -33.85
CA GLY A 611 31.17 8.02 -32.73
C GLY A 611 31.13 8.80 -31.42
N ARG A 612 31.47 10.10 -31.45
CA ARG A 612 31.45 10.97 -30.26
C ARG A 612 30.03 11.27 -29.78
N PHE A 613 29.05 11.31 -30.70
CA PHE A 613 27.63 11.40 -30.36
C PHE A 613 27.16 10.17 -29.58
N PHE A 614 27.46 8.96 -30.05
CA PHE A 614 27.09 7.73 -29.33
C PHE A 614 27.82 7.61 -27.99
N CYS A 615 29.08 8.07 -27.91
CA CYS A 615 29.81 8.15 -26.64
C CYS A 615 29.16 9.12 -25.65
N PHE A 616 28.74 10.30 -26.13
CA PHE A 616 27.97 11.26 -25.33
C PHE A 616 26.65 10.65 -24.82
N LEU A 617 25.88 10.03 -25.71
CA LEU A 617 24.62 9.34 -25.37
C LEU A 617 24.84 8.24 -24.32
N LEU A 618 25.91 7.45 -24.46
CA LEU A 618 26.24 6.34 -23.57
C LEU A 618 26.55 6.81 -22.14
N ILE A 619 27.29 7.91 -21.98
CA ILE A 619 27.57 8.50 -20.67
C ILE A 619 26.29 9.06 -20.03
N LEU A 620 25.43 9.74 -20.81
CA LEU A 620 24.13 10.20 -20.32
C LEU A 620 23.22 9.04 -19.88
N LEU A 621 23.23 7.93 -20.61
CA LEU A 621 22.52 6.71 -20.23
C LEU A 621 23.07 6.13 -18.91
N ALA A 622 24.39 6.01 -18.79
CA ALA A 622 25.04 5.45 -17.61
C ALA A 622 24.79 6.28 -16.34
N ILE A 623 24.88 7.62 -16.44
CA ILE A 623 24.61 8.49 -15.30
C ILE A 623 23.14 8.48 -14.91
N HIS A 624 22.23 8.35 -15.89
CA HIS A 624 20.81 8.23 -15.61
C HIS A 624 20.49 6.90 -14.90
N GLN A 625 21.04 5.77 -15.37
CA GLN A 625 20.88 4.47 -14.69
C GLN A 625 21.40 4.49 -13.25
N MET A 626 22.55 5.11 -13.03
CA MET A 626 23.11 5.33 -11.70
C MET A 626 22.16 6.14 -10.82
N ALA A 627 21.63 7.26 -11.32
CA ALA A 627 20.70 8.11 -10.58
C ALA A 627 19.40 7.37 -10.21
N LEU A 628 18.80 6.64 -11.14
CA LEU A 628 17.60 5.82 -10.88
C LEU A 628 17.85 4.79 -9.77
N GLY A 629 19.03 4.14 -9.76
CA GLY A 629 19.45 3.21 -8.72
C GLY A 629 19.62 3.89 -7.36
N LEU A 630 20.31 5.03 -7.31
CA LEU A 630 20.56 5.82 -6.11
C LEU A 630 19.25 6.25 -5.43
N PHE A 631 18.31 6.82 -6.18
CA PHE A 631 17.05 7.31 -5.60
C PHE A 631 16.11 6.18 -5.19
N ARG A 632 16.14 5.05 -5.89
CA ARG A 632 15.44 3.83 -5.45
C ARG A 632 16.02 3.28 -4.14
N LEU A 633 17.35 3.34 -3.97
CA LEU A 633 18.03 2.95 -2.73
C LEU A 633 17.62 3.85 -1.57
N ILE A 634 17.66 5.17 -1.76
CA ILE A 634 17.23 6.15 -0.75
C ILE A 634 15.76 5.90 -0.38
N ALA A 635 14.88 5.65 -1.35
CA ALA A 635 13.49 5.30 -1.08
C ALA A 635 13.34 4.01 -0.26
N ALA A 636 14.08 2.95 -0.58
CA ALA A 636 14.05 1.68 0.14
C ALA A 636 14.54 1.79 1.60
N ILE A 637 15.51 2.68 1.85
CA ILE A 637 16.04 2.96 3.20
C ILE A 637 15.08 3.86 3.98
N ALA A 638 14.64 4.98 3.39
CA ALA A 638 13.87 6.01 4.07
C ALA A 638 12.41 5.61 4.35
N ARG A 639 11.74 4.91 3.41
CA ARG A 639 10.38 4.32 3.55
C ARG A 639 9.23 5.27 3.82
N ASP A 640 9.53 6.54 4.04
CA ASP A 640 8.59 7.63 4.22
C ASP A 640 8.92 8.73 3.22
N MET A 641 7.89 9.37 2.66
CA MET A 641 8.06 10.36 1.60
C MET A 641 8.88 11.57 2.08
N VAL A 642 8.65 12.02 3.31
CA VAL A 642 9.35 13.18 3.87
C VAL A 642 10.82 12.88 4.01
N LEU A 643 11.13 11.75 4.66
CA LEU A 643 12.51 11.33 4.91
C LEU A 643 13.26 11.08 3.59
N ALA A 644 12.59 10.45 2.63
CA ALA A 644 13.16 10.15 1.33
C ALA A 644 13.47 11.43 0.55
N ASN A 645 12.52 12.38 0.48
CA ASN A 645 12.76 13.65 -0.22
C ASN A 645 13.94 14.42 0.38
N THR A 646 14.06 14.47 1.71
CA THR A 646 15.17 15.17 2.36
C THR A 646 16.52 14.53 2.07
N PHE A 647 16.64 13.20 2.19
CA PHE A 647 17.90 12.51 1.87
C PHE A 647 18.20 12.55 0.37
N GLY A 648 17.18 12.46 -0.48
CA GLY A 648 17.33 12.55 -1.93
C GLY A 648 17.83 13.92 -2.37
N SER A 649 17.26 15.01 -1.85
CA SER A 649 17.73 16.36 -2.16
C SER A 649 19.13 16.63 -1.60
N ALA A 650 19.45 16.14 -0.41
CA ALA A 650 20.79 16.22 0.16
C ALA A 650 21.83 15.47 -0.68
N ALA A 651 21.49 14.25 -1.13
CA ALA A 651 22.37 13.46 -1.98
C ALA A 651 22.65 14.16 -3.31
N ILE A 652 21.64 14.75 -3.96
CA ILE A 652 21.81 15.57 -5.18
C ILE A 652 22.82 16.68 -4.93
N LEU A 653 22.64 17.41 -3.83
CA LEU A 653 23.46 18.56 -3.50
C LEU A 653 24.93 18.20 -3.31
N VAL A 654 25.19 17.13 -2.56
CA VAL A 654 26.53 16.59 -2.33
C VAL A 654 27.16 16.12 -3.65
N VAL A 655 26.41 15.40 -4.48
CA VAL A 655 26.92 14.90 -5.77
C VAL A 655 27.24 16.04 -6.74
N PHE A 656 26.42 17.11 -6.76
CA PHE A 656 26.69 18.31 -7.56
C PHE A 656 27.95 19.04 -7.12
N LEU A 657 28.08 19.28 -5.81
CA LEU A 657 29.22 19.97 -5.21
C LEU A 657 30.53 19.22 -5.46
N LEU A 658 30.50 17.89 -5.32
CA LEU A 658 31.64 17.00 -5.56
C LEU A 658 31.79 16.57 -7.02
N GLY A 659 31.02 17.14 -7.94
CA GLY A 659 31.02 16.78 -9.36
C GLY A 659 32.27 17.20 -10.14
N GLY A 660 33.19 17.94 -9.52
CA GLY A 660 34.46 18.35 -10.15
C GLY A 660 34.37 19.60 -11.04
N PHE A 661 33.17 20.07 -11.36
CA PHE A 661 32.95 21.30 -12.11
C PHE A 661 32.82 22.53 -11.20
N ILE A 662 31.94 22.47 -10.18
CA ILE A 662 31.76 23.55 -9.20
C ILE A 662 33.00 23.71 -8.32
N MET A 663 33.56 22.59 -7.87
CA MET A 663 34.84 22.55 -7.16
C MET A 663 35.85 21.76 -8.01
N PRO A 664 36.70 22.45 -8.78
CA PRO A 664 37.77 21.82 -9.55
C PRO A 664 38.70 21.00 -8.65
N LYS A 665 39.17 19.84 -9.16
CA LYS A 665 40.09 18.96 -8.42
C LYS A 665 41.36 19.66 -7.95
N ARG A 666 41.85 20.63 -8.73
CA ARG A 666 43.05 21.41 -8.41
C ARG A 666 42.89 22.15 -7.07
N MET A 667 41.75 22.80 -6.86
CA MET A 667 41.43 23.51 -5.61
C MET A 667 41.34 22.56 -4.39
N LEU A 668 41.03 21.29 -4.61
CA LEU A 668 40.99 20.25 -3.56
C LEU A 668 42.37 19.64 -3.24
N SER A 669 43.34 19.77 -4.15
CA SER A 669 44.61 19.03 -4.13
C SER A 669 45.84 19.86 -3.70
N GLN A 670 45.70 21.18 -3.56
CA GLN A 670 46.82 22.12 -3.50
C GLN A 670 47.72 21.99 -2.25
N HIS A 671 47.36 21.15 -1.28
CA HIS A 671 48.13 20.90 -0.04
C HIS A 671 48.73 19.49 0.08
N LEU A 672 48.58 18.59 -0.90
CA LEU A 672 49.12 17.22 -0.83
C LEU A 672 50.58 17.09 -1.28
N LEU A 673 51.22 18.19 -1.71
CA LEU A 673 52.63 18.23 -2.12
C LEU A 673 53.59 18.74 -1.02
N ASP A 674 53.08 19.40 0.04
CA ASP A 674 53.90 19.83 1.17
C ASP A 674 53.91 18.77 2.29
N ASN A 675 54.71 17.72 2.08
CA ASN A 675 55.04 16.72 3.08
C ASN A 675 55.90 17.32 4.20
N THR A 676 55.27 18.01 5.15
CA THR A 676 55.85 18.30 6.49
C THR A 676 54.77 18.21 7.58
N ILE A 677 54.10 17.06 7.65
CA ILE A 677 53.29 16.68 8.81
C ILE A 677 54.22 16.11 9.88
N CYS A 678 54.79 16.98 10.71
CA CYS A 678 55.38 16.55 12.00
C CYS A 678 55.35 17.60 13.14
N LEU A 679 54.73 18.77 12.97
CA LEU A 679 54.66 19.80 14.03
C LEU A 679 53.24 20.33 14.30
N SER A 680 52.22 19.49 14.13
CA SER A 680 50.83 19.82 14.46
C SER A 680 50.52 19.65 15.95
N PHE A 681 51.19 20.43 16.83
CA PHE A 681 50.72 20.63 18.20
C PHE A 681 50.89 22.07 18.73
N ILE A 682 51.51 23.00 17.99
CA ILE A 682 51.71 24.39 18.45
C ILE A 682 50.89 25.44 17.68
N ASN A 683 50.43 25.19 16.45
CA ASN A 683 49.68 26.20 15.67
C ASN A 683 48.15 26.11 15.82
N ALA A 684 47.65 26.03 17.06
CA ALA A 684 46.21 26.17 17.33
C ALA A 684 45.69 27.61 17.09
N LEU A 685 46.58 28.57 16.80
CA LEU A 685 46.24 29.95 16.44
C LEU A 685 46.12 30.20 14.92
N ASP A 686 46.63 29.33 14.05
CA ASP A 686 46.52 29.46 12.57
C ASP A 686 45.15 29.02 12.02
N VAL A 687 44.27 28.49 12.87
CA VAL A 687 42.94 28.01 12.48
C VAL A 687 42.00 29.15 12.05
N LEU A 688 42.40 30.41 12.22
CA LEU A 688 41.60 31.59 11.88
C LEU A 688 41.96 32.25 10.52
N VAL A 689 43.01 31.81 9.81
CA VAL A 689 43.51 32.55 8.61
C VAL A 689 43.78 31.68 7.36
N SER A 690 43.57 30.36 7.36
CA SER A 690 43.85 29.56 6.14
C SER A 690 42.66 29.55 5.15
N ASP A 691 42.75 30.36 4.09
CA ASP A 691 41.81 30.49 2.95
C ASP A 691 41.70 29.25 2.02
N GLU A 692 42.03 28.03 2.47
CA GLU A 692 42.12 26.87 1.56
C GLU A 692 41.38 25.60 2.04
N ILE A 693 40.70 24.93 1.09
CA ILE A 693 39.91 23.70 1.30
C ILE A 693 40.82 22.57 1.78
N LYS A 694 40.41 21.85 2.84
CA LYS A 694 41.24 20.80 3.44
C LYS A 694 41.48 19.61 2.48
N PRO A 695 42.70 19.04 2.41
CA PRO A 695 43.08 17.98 1.45
C PRO A 695 42.22 16.72 1.46
N TRP A 696 41.66 16.35 2.62
CA TRP A 696 40.85 15.12 2.75
C TRP A 696 39.52 15.19 1.97
N TRP A 697 39.08 16.37 1.54
CA TRP A 697 37.92 16.52 0.66
C TRP A 697 38.13 15.95 -0.75
N ILE A 698 39.38 15.68 -1.15
CA ILE A 698 39.67 15.03 -2.43
C ILE A 698 39.02 13.65 -2.55
N TRP A 699 38.81 12.94 -1.44
CA TRP A 699 38.06 11.67 -1.44
C TRP A 699 36.61 11.85 -1.89
N GLY A 700 35.99 12.99 -1.59
CA GLY A 700 34.65 13.31 -2.05
C GLY A 700 34.55 13.35 -3.58
N TYR A 701 35.57 13.90 -4.26
CA TYR A 701 35.66 13.90 -5.72
C TYR A 701 35.73 12.47 -6.29
N TRP A 702 36.52 11.58 -5.68
CA TRP A 702 36.66 10.18 -6.13
C TRP A 702 35.47 9.29 -5.79
N VAL A 703 34.67 9.67 -4.79
CA VAL A 703 33.42 8.97 -4.41
C VAL A 703 32.23 9.45 -5.24
N SER A 704 32.28 10.67 -5.78
CA SER A 704 31.18 11.24 -6.55
C SER A 704 31.05 10.55 -7.92
N PRO A 705 29.88 9.98 -8.27
CA PRO A 705 29.70 9.41 -9.60
C PRO A 705 29.64 10.48 -10.69
N LEU A 706 29.23 11.72 -10.35
CA LEU A 706 29.15 12.82 -11.31
C LEU A 706 30.52 13.28 -11.81
N SER A 707 31.58 13.16 -11.00
CA SER A 707 32.94 13.51 -11.42
C SER A 707 33.44 12.61 -12.55
N TYR A 708 33.18 11.31 -12.47
CA TYR A 708 33.51 10.37 -13.54
C TYR A 708 32.71 10.62 -14.82
N GLY A 709 31.44 11.01 -14.69
CA GLY A 709 30.62 11.45 -15.82
C GLY A 709 31.17 12.73 -16.48
N GLN A 710 31.52 13.72 -15.66
CA GLN A 710 32.11 14.99 -16.13
C GLN A 710 33.44 14.75 -16.83
N ASN A 711 34.33 13.94 -16.24
CA ASN A 711 35.62 13.62 -16.84
C ASN A 711 35.43 12.91 -18.19
N ALA A 712 34.60 11.86 -18.25
CA ALA A 712 34.40 11.10 -19.47
C ALA A 712 33.79 11.94 -20.60
N ILE A 713 32.75 12.73 -20.31
CA ILE A 713 32.09 13.55 -21.33
C ILE A 713 32.99 14.68 -21.83
N SER A 714 33.82 15.25 -20.94
CA SER A 714 34.76 16.33 -21.27
C SER A 714 35.91 15.81 -22.12
N VAL A 715 36.52 14.67 -21.75
CA VAL A 715 37.54 14.02 -22.58
C VAL A 715 36.99 13.68 -23.97
N ASN A 716 35.75 13.22 -24.07
CA ASN A 716 35.11 12.94 -25.35
C ASN A 716 34.83 14.19 -26.22
N GLU A 717 34.77 15.40 -25.66
CA GLU A 717 34.62 16.63 -26.45
C GLU A 717 35.99 17.26 -26.76
N PHE A 718 36.82 17.50 -25.75
CA PHE A 718 38.05 18.31 -25.87
C PHE A 718 39.23 17.59 -26.55
N THR A 719 39.15 16.27 -26.74
CA THR A 719 40.13 15.52 -27.56
C THR A 719 39.78 15.54 -29.06
N ALA A 720 38.71 16.23 -29.46
CA ALA A 720 38.33 16.32 -30.88
C ALA A 720 39.31 17.20 -31.66
N THR A 721 39.48 16.90 -32.95
CA THR A 721 40.42 17.61 -33.84
C THR A 721 40.22 19.14 -33.87
N ARG A 722 38.99 19.62 -33.64
CA ARG A 722 38.65 21.05 -33.56
C ARG A 722 39.33 21.79 -32.41
N TRP A 723 39.68 21.11 -31.32
CA TRP A 723 40.30 21.67 -30.11
C TRP A 723 41.84 21.57 -30.12
N MET A 724 42.42 21.04 -31.20
CA MET A 724 43.86 20.85 -31.37
C MET A 724 44.61 22.11 -31.85
N LYS A 725 43.94 23.26 -31.93
CA LYS A 725 44.61 24.54 -32.19
C LYS A 725 45.56 24.88 -31.05
N MET A 726 46.71 25.49 -31.36
CA MET A 726 47.66 25.95 -30.35
C MET A 726 47.04 27.09 -29.53
N SER A 727 47.16 27.02 -28.21
CA SER A 727 46.71 28.10 -27.33
C SER A 727 47.66 29.30 -27.39
N HIS A 728 47.13 30.49 -27.10
CA HIS A 728 47.93 31.68 -26.79
C HIS A 728 48.69 31.55 -25.44
N ILE A 729 48.26 30.63 -24.57
CA ILE A 729 48.81 30.38 -23.24
C ILE A 729 49.59 29.05 -23.26
N GLY A 730 50.88 29.14 -23.59
CA GLY A 730 51.83 28.01 -23.61
C GLY A 730 51.82 27.15 -24.89
N ASN A 731 52.80 26.25 -25.02
CA ASN A 731 53.00 25.39 -26.21
C ASN A 731 52.10 24.13 -26.24
N VAL A 732 50.82 24.26 -25.92
CA VAL A 732 49.86 23.13 -25.88
C VAL A 732 48.54 23.51 -26.55
N THR A 733 47.74 22.49 -26.90
CA THR A 733 46.45 22.70 -27.57
C THR A 733 45.40 23.32 -26.63
N VAL A 734 44.48 24.11 -27.15
CA VAL A 734 43.38 24.74 -26.39
C VAL A 734 42.57 23.71 -25.59
N GLY A 735 42.20 22.57 -26.18
CA GLY A 735 41.46 21.53 -25.46
C GLY A 735 42.23 20.93 -24.28
N TYR A 736 43.54 20.79 -24.41
CA TYR A 736 44.40 20.31 -23.32
C TYR A 736 44.49 21.33 -22.17
N ASN A 737 44.58 22.62 -22.48
CA ASN A 737 44.58 23.67 -21.46
C ASN A 737 43.25 23.70 -20.68
N VAL A 738 42.11 23.67 -21.37
CA VAL A 738 40.79 23.67 -20.73
C VAL A 738 40.62 22.49 -19.76
N LEU A 739 41.04 21.29 -20.18
CA LEU A 739 41.03 20.09 -19.32
C LEU A 739 41.97 20.23 -18.12
N ARG A 740 43.20 20.72 -18.34
CA ARG A 740 44.21 20.91 -17.29
C ARG A 740 43.78 21.94 -16.26
N ASP A 741 43.18 23.04 -16.69
CA ASP A 741 42.75 24.15 -15.83
C ASP A 741 41.67 23.70 -14.84
N HIS A 742 40.76 22.83 -15.27
CA HIS A 742 39.72 22.26 -14.42
C HIS A 742 40.18 21.01 -13.64
N GLY A 743 41.44 20.59 -13.79
CA GLY A 743 41.99 19.38 -13.16
C GLY A 743 41.37 18.08 -13.68
N ILE A 744 40.85 18.10 -14.91
CA ILE A 744 40.26 16.95 -15.60
C ILE A 744 41.40 16.17 -16.29
N PRO A 745 41.45 14.84 -16.15
CA PRO A 745 42.49 14.04 -16.78
C PRO A 745 42.40 14.08 -18.32
N THR A 746 43.55 14.00 -18.99
CA THR A 746 43.67 14.21 -20.45
C THR A 746 43.81 12.95 -21.29
N GLY A 747 43.94 11.78 -20.66
CA GLY A 747 44.10 10.50 -21.38
C GLY A 747 42.78 9.94 -21.91
N ASP A 748 42.77 9.43 -23.13
CA ASP A 748 41.55 8.90 -23.80
C ASP A 748 40.89 7.72 -23.06
N TYR A 749 41.67 6.93 -22.31
CA TYR A 749 41.15 5.80 -21.52
C TYR A 749 40.20 6.24 -20.40
N TRP A 750 40.27 7.51 -19.96
CA TRP A 750 39.40 8.04 -18.91
C TRP A 750 37.92 8.05 -19.29
N TYR A 751 37.61 8.08 -20.59
CA TYR A 751 36.25 7.90 -21.08
C TYR A 751 35.67 6.55 -20.65
N TRP A 752 36.37 5.46 -20.99
CA TRP A 752 35.93 4.10 -20.68
C TRP A 752 35.98 3.79 -19.19
N LEU A 753 36.96 4.36 -18.47
CA LEU A 753 37.00 4.29 -17.02
C LEU A 753 35.76 4.95 -16.40
N GLY A 754 35.40 6.15 -16.85
CA GLY A 754 34.21 6.85 -16.33
C GLY A 754 32.92 6.08 -16.61
N PHE A 755 32.76 5.53 -17.83
CA PHE A 755 31.64 4.65 -18.15
C PHE A 755 31.61 3.40 -17.26
N GLY A 756 32.74 2.70 -17.11
CA GLY A 756 32.83 1.48 -16.30
C GLY A 756 32.49 1.72 -14.83
N VAL A 757 32.96 2.83 -14.27
CA VAL A 757 32.64 3.24 -12.89
C VAL A 757 31.16 3.58 -12.75
N LEU A 758 30.57 4.36 -13.66
CA LEU A 758 29.13 4.68 -13.64
C LEU A 758 28.26 3.43 -13.76
N PHE A 759 28.63 2.49 -14.63
CA PHE A 759 27.97 1.21 -14.78
C PHE A 759 28.05 0.38 -13.49
N LEU A 760 29.23 0.35 -12.84
CA LEU A 760 29.43 -0.30 -11.56
C LEU A 760 28.57 0.32 -10.45
N TYR A 761 28.45 1.64 -10.38
CA TYR A 761 27.53 2.31 -9.45
C TYR A 761 26.07 1.93 -9.71
N GLY A 762 25.66 1.89 -10.99
CA GLY A 762 24.33 1.41 -11.38
C GLY A 762 24.07 -0.02 -10.87
N PHE A 763 25.02 -0.93 -11.06
CA PHE A 763 24.93 -2.30 -10.54
C PHE A 763 24.90 -2.35 -9.00
N LEU A 764 25.81 -1.61 -8.35
CA LEU A 764 25.94 -1.54 -6.89
C LEU A 764 24.64 -1.08 -6.24
N PHE A 765 24.08 0.05 -6.69
CA PHE A 765 22.86 0.60 -6.09
C PHE A 765 21.67 -0.34 -6.26
N ASN A 766 21.50 -1.01 -7.41
CA ASN A 766 20.39 -1.95 -7.61
C ASN A 766 20.54 -3.23 -6.74
N ASN A 767 21.76 -3.69 -6.49
CA ASN A 767 22.00 -4.78 -5.53
C ASN A 767 21.74 -4.34 -4.09
N LEU A 768 22.18 -3.14 -3.70
CA LEU A 768 21.90 -2.56 -2.39
C LEU A 768 20.40 -2.34 -2.17
N VAL A 769 19.63 -1.96 -3.21
CA VAL A 769 18.16 -1.90 -3.15
C VAL A 769 17.60 -3.28 -2.79
N THR A 770 18.05 -4.32 -3.49
CA THR A 770 17.59 -5.70 -3.24
C THR A 770 17.91 -6.13 -1.80
N LEU A 771 19.11 -5.83 -1.31
CA LEU A 771 19.52 -6.12 0.07
C LEU A 771 18.69 -5.33 1.09
N ALA A 772 18.49 -4.03 0.87
CA ALA A 772 17.67 -3.17 1.72
C ALA A 772 16.21 -3.67 1.78
N LEU A 773 15.64 -4.07 0.65
CA LEU A 773 14.27 -4.62 0.61
C LEU A 773 14.18 -6.03 1.19
N THR A 774 15.27 -6.79 1.24
CA THR A 774 15.28 -8.15 1.80
C THR A 774 15.43 -8.12 3.32
N TYR A 775 16.43 -7.41 3.84
CA TYR A 775 16.85 -7.53 5.24
C TYR A 775 16.28 -6.46 6.16
N LEU A 776 15.97 -5.31 5.60
CA LEU A 776 15.62 -4.14 6.38
C LEU A 776 14.09 -4.25 6.66
N ASN A 777 13.71 -4.70 7.85
CA ASN A 777 12.33 -4.89 8.33
C ASN A 777 12.31 -4.58 9.84
N ARG A 778 11.45 -3.80 10.51
CA ARG A 778 10.10 -3.22 10.29
C ARG A 778 9.94 -2.02 11.26
N LYS A 779 9.50 -0.82 10.81
CA LYS A 779 9.02 0.29 11.69
C LYS A 779 7.51 0.54 11.60
N PHE A 780 6.85 -0.02 10.59
CA PHE A 780 5.43 0.25 10.33
C PHE A 780 4.51 -0.28 11.44
N LEU A 781 4.78 -1.48 11.98
CA LEU A 781 3.97 -2.01 13.09
C LEU A 781 4.26 -1.27 14.41
N LEU A 782 5.52 -0.90 14.67
CA LEU A 782 5.93 -0.12 15.84
C LEU A 782 5.29 1.28 15.90
N HIS A 783 4.99 1.90 14.76
CA HIS A 783 4.31 3.20 14.72
C HIS A 783 2.81 3.07 15.05
N GLN A 784 2.13 2.04 14.52
CA GLN A 784 0.75 1.72 14.92
C GLN A 784 0.67 1.28 16.38
N LEU A 785 1.61 0.47 16.86
CA LEU A 785 1.70 0.04 18.26
C LEU A 785 2.05 1.21 19.19
N LYS A 786 2.94 2.13 18.80
CA LYS A 786 3.17 3.37 19.56
C LYS A 786 1.88 4.17 19.66
N PHE A 787 1.18 4.42 18.55
CA PHE A 787 -0.06 5.19 18.56
C PHE A 787 -1.15 4.53 19.42
N TYR A 788 -1.27 3.20 19.38
CA TYR A 788 -2.23 2.45 20.19
C TYR A 788 -1.84 2.37 21.67
N LEU A 789 -0.57 2.15 22.01
CA LEU A 789 -0.07 2.17 23.40
C LEU A 789 -0.22 3.57 24.02
N THR A 790 -0.02 4.62 23.22
CA THR A 790 -0.28 6.01 23.65
C THR A 790 -1.75 6.20 24.04
N ASN A 791 -2.68 5.59 23.30
CA ASN A 791 -4.11 5.65 23.60
C ASN A 791 -4.53 4.72 24.76
N VAL A 792 -3.84 3.59 24.95
CA VAL A 792 -4.09 2.68 26.09
C VAL A 792 -3.58 3.30 27.38
N GLU A 793 -2.40 3.94 27.39
CA GLU A 793 -1.89 4.69 28.55
C GLU A 793 -2.81 5.87 28.88
N ALA A 794 -3.36 6.57 27.89
CA ALA A 794 -4.36 7.62 28.12
C ALA A 794 -5.63 7.10 28.82
N ASN A 795 -6.03 5.85 28.56
CA ASN A 795 -7.19 5.22 29.19
C ASN A 795 -6.87 4.55 30.54
N THR A 796 -5.63 4.09 30.78
CA THR A 796 -5.20 3.53 32.08
C THR A 796 -4.77 4.61 33.07
N SER A 797 -4.40 5.81 32.61
CA SER A 797 -4.07 6.95 33.47
C SER A 797 -5.27 7.60 34.17
N LEU A 798 -6.50 7.11 33.95
CA LEU A 798 -7.69 7.56 34.69
C LEU A 798 -7.69 7.14 36.18
N GLY A 799 -6.71 6.34 36.62
CA GLY A 799 -6.57 5.90 38.02
C GLY A 799 -5.58 6.70 38.88
N VAL A 800 -4.78 7.61 38.32
CA VAL A 800 -3.78 8.38 39.09
C VAL A 800 -4.12 9.87 39.03
N LYS A 801 -4.55 10.41 40.18
CA LYS A 801 -4.77 11.85 40.40
C LYS A 801 -3.54 12.67 39.92
N LYS A 802 -3.63 13.29 38.75
CA LYS A 802 -2.87 14.51 38.43
C LYS A 802 -3.81 15.55 37.80
N LYS A 803 -3.59 16.79 38.26
CA LYS A 803 -4.40 18.00 38.07
C LYS A 803 -5.09 18.07 36.72
N GLY A 804 -6.39 18.37 36.79
CA GLY A 804 -7.35 18.18 35.72
C GLY A 804 -7.01 18.89 34.41
N MET A 805 -7.40 18.21 33.33
CA MET A 805 -7.76 18.85 32.08
C MET A 805 -8.97 19.74 32.37
N ILE A 806 -8.75 21.05 32.45
CA ILE A 806 -9.83 22.04 32.36
C ILE A 806 -10.33 21.94 30.92
N LEU A 807 -11.40 21.19 30.70
CA LEU A 807 -12.22 21.37 29.50
C LEU A 807 -12.58 22.87 29.46
N PRO A 808 -12.45 23.57 28.32
CA PRO A 808 -12.70 25.01 28.22
C PRO A 808 -14.20 25.34 28.29
N PHE A 809 -15.01 24.42 28.82
CA PHE A 809 -16.43 24.58 29.01
C PHE A 809 -16.67 24.54 30.52
N GLN A 810 -17.25 25.62 31.06
CA GLN A 810 -17.88 25.54 32.37
C GLN A 810 -18.88 24.37 32.33
N PRO A 811 -18.80 23.40 33.25
CA PRO A 811 -19.82 22.37 33.35
C PRO A 811 -21.13 23.06 33.73
N LEU A 812 -22.03 23.21 32.76
CA LEU A 812 -23.39 23.62 32.99
C LEU A 812 -24.17 22.36 33.40
N THR A 813 -24.59 22.33 34.66
CA THR A 813 -25.49 21.28 35.16
C THR A 813 -26.89 21.59 34.65
N MET A 814 -27.39 20.77 33.73
CA MET A 814 -28.78 20.85 33.27
C MET A 814 -29.56 19.71 33.92
N THR A 815 -30.41 20.05 34.89
CA THR A 815 -31.38 19.14 35.50
C THR A 815 -32.73 19.31 34.83
N PHE A 816 -33.35 18.20 34.45
CA PHE A 816 -34.68 18.21 33.87
C PHE A 816 -35.65 17.45 34.79
N LEU A 817 -36.84 18.01 35.00
CA LEU A 817 -37.99 17.31 35.56
C LEU A 817 -38.99 17.13 34.39
N ASN A 818 -39.32 15.89 34.05
CA ASN A 818 -40.27 15.51 32.98
C ASN A 818 -39.89 15.93 31.55
N VAL A 819 -38.83 15.34 30.99
CA VAL A 819 -38.53 15.43 29.55
C VAL A 819 -39.36 14.40 28.79
N ASN A 820 -40.29 14.87 27.96
CA ASN A 820 -40.90 14.06 26.92
C ASN A 820 -40.20 14.38 25.60
N TYR A 821 -39.39 13.44 25.12
CA TYR A 821 -38.70 13.56 23.83
C TYR A 821 -39.51 12.84 22.76
N PHE A 822 -40.03 13.60 21.79
CA PHE A 822 -40.71 13.05 20.63
C PHE A 822 -39.73 13.05 19.46
N VAL A 823 -39.31 11.85 19.04
CA VAL A 823 -38.54 11.66 17.81
C VAL A 823 -39.52 11.59 16.65
N ASP A 824 -39.59 12.63 15.84
CA ASP A 824 -40.13 12.45 14.49
C ASP A 824 -39.08 11.67 13.70
N MET A 825 -39.38 10.41 13.37
CA MET A 825 -38.44 9.53 12.68
C MET A 825 -38.11 10.14 11.30
N PRO A 826 -36.84 10.27 10.93
CA PRO A 826 -36.46 10.94 9.69
C PRO A 826 -37.11 10.24 8.48
N LYS A 827 -37.59 11.04 7.53
CA LYS A 827 -38.03 10.54 6.23
C LYS A 827 -36.85 9.87 5.53
N LEU A 828 -37.05 8.66 4.99
CA LEU A 828 -36.05 7.95 4.21
C LEU A 828 -36.10 8.45 2.77
N LEU A 829 -34.95 8.83 2.23
CA LEU A 829 -34.74 9.03 0.79
C LEU A 829 -33.84 7.91 0.27
N LEU A 830 -34.43 6.96 -0.43
CA LEU A 830 -33.75 5.84 -1.04
C LEU A 830 -33.53 6.09 -2.53
N MET A 831 -32.31 5.85 -3.00
CA MET A 831 -31.91 6.03 -4.39
C MET A 831 -31.28 4.76 -4.93
N LYS A 832 -31.58 4.45 -6.19
CA LYS A 832 -30.90 3.37 -6.93
C LYS A 832 -29.66 3.89 -7.65
N ARG A 833 -28.85 2.95 -8.16
CA ARG A 833 -27.66 3.25 -8.97
C ARG A 833 -28.07 4.10 -10.18
N GLY A 834 -27.34 5.19 -10.44
CA GLY A 834 -27.71 6.19 -11.44
C GLY A 834 -28.33 7.47 -10.85
N GLY A 835 -28.61 7.48 -9.54
CA GLY A 835 -29.10 8.68 -8.84
C GLY A 835 -30.60 8.90 -8.95
N SER A 836 -31.37 7.87 -9.32
CA SER A 836 -32.83 7.94 -9.36
C SER A 836 -33.42 7.57 -8.01
N VAL A 837 -34.40 8.35 -7.53
CA VAL A 837 -35.11 8.08 -6.27
C VAL A 837 -36.09 6.92 -6.50
N ILE A 838 -36.11 5.97 -5.56
CA ILE A 838 -37.00 4.81 -5.59
C ILE A 838 -37.92 4.73 -4.36
N TYR A 839 -37.63 5.51 -3.32
CA TYR A 839 -38.54 5.73 -2.19
C TYR A 839 -38.18 7.04 -1.49
N GLY A 840 -39.18 7.81 -1.06
CA GLY A 840 -39.00 9.10 -0.40
C GLY A 840 -40.16 9.37 0.55
N GLY A 841 -40.07 8.94 1.80
CA GLY A 841 -41.24 8.95 2.69
C GLY A 841 -40.94 8.60 4.15
N LYS A 842 -41.99 8.64 4.98
CA LYS A 842 -41.90 8.24 6.39
C LYS A 842 -41.76 6.72 6.49
N LEU A 843 -40.88 6.26 7.36
CA LEU A 843 -40.70 4.82 7.60
C LEU A 843 -41.93 4.18 8.28
N GLY A 844 -42.59 4.91 9.18
CA GLY A 844 -43.65 4.37 10.04
C GLY A 844 -43.11 3.58 11.24
N VAL A 845 -43.99 3.23 12.18
CA VAL A 845 -43.61 2.47 13.38
C VAL A 845 -43.13 1.08 12.96
N HIS A 846 -41.91 0.69 13.38
CA HIS A 846 -41.22 -0.53 12.92
C HIS A 846 -40.96 -0.58 11.40
N SER A 847 -40.90 0.56 10.72
CA SER A 847 -40.70 0.67 9.26
C SER A 847 -41.82 0.07 8.39
N LYS A 848 -43.02 -0.15 8.96
CA LYS A 848 -44.15 -0.82 8.27
C LYS A 848 -44.58 -0.13 6.97
N ILE A 849 -44.62 1.20 6.95
CA ILE A 849 -45.07 1.94 5.75
C ILE A 849 -44.11 1.70 4.57
N MET A 850 -42.81 1.61 4.85
CA MET A 850 -41.81 1.30 3.83
C MET A 850 -41.88 -0.18 3.42
N THR A 851 -42.03 -1.11 4.37
CA THR A 851 -42.12 -2.53 4.04
C THR A 851 -43.37 -2.85 3.22
N ASP A 852 -44.51 -2.29 3.60
CA ASP A 852 -45.78 -2.50 2.91
C ASP A 852 -45.73 -1.95 1.47
N TYR A 853 -45.04 -0.83 1.24
CA TYR A 853 -44.82 -0.28 -0.10
C TYR A 853 -44.05 -1.25 -1.00
N PHE A 854 -42.90 -1.76 -0.54
CA PHE A 854 -42.10 -2.69 -1.35
C PHE A 854 -42.76 -4.06 -1.46
N GLN A 855 -43.42 -4.56 -0.41
CA GLN A 855 -44.18 -5.84 -0.46
C GLN A 855 -45.40 -5.76 -1.37
N GLY A 856 -45.97 -4.58 -1.59
CA GLY A 856 -47.06 -4.34 -2.54
C GLY A 856 -46.66 -4.47 -4.01
N ILE A 857 -45.35 -4.59 -4.31
CA ILE A 857 -44.85 -4.77 -5.69
C ILE A 857 -44.83 -6.27 -6.02
N ASN A 858 -45.56 -6.65 -7.07
CA ASN A 858 -45.61 -8.03 -7.54
C ASN A 858 -44.21 -8.59 -7.84
N GLY A 859 -43.84 -9.70 -7.20
CA GLY A 859 -42.54 -10.36 -7.39
C GLY A 859 -41.48 -10.05 -6.31
N ILE A 860 -41.82 -9.22 -5.31
CA ILE A 860 -40.98 -8.99 -4.12
C ILE A 860 -41.37 -9.95 -2.98
N SER A 861 -40.36 -10.57 -2.37
CA SER A 861 -40.56 -11.49 -1.24
C SER A 861 -40.88 -10.73 0.05
N PRO A 862 -41.82 -11.23 0.88
CA PRO A 862 -42.17 -10.58 2.14
C PRO A 862 -41.00 -10.55 3.13
N ILE A 863 -40.99 -9.54 4.01
CA ILE A 863 -39.95 -9.42 5.03
C ILE A 863 -40.06 -10.56 6.06
N PRO A 864 -38.95 -11.28 6.37
CA PRO A 864 -38.97 -12.32 7.40
C PRO A 864 -39.19 -11.75 8.81
N ASN A 865 -39.83 -12.51 9.69
CA ASN A 865 -40.10 -12.10 11.07
C ASN A 865 -38.80 -11.78 11.83
N GLY A 866 -38.73 -10.59 12.43
CA GLY A 866 -37.57 -10.12 13.18
C GLY A 866 -36.39 -9.64 12.32
N TYR A 867 -36.53 -9.66 10.99
CA TYR A 867 -35.46 -9.23 10.08
C TYR A 867 -35.35 -7.70 10.01
N ASN A 868 -34.14 -7.18 9.85
CA ASN A 868 -33.89 -5.74 9.79
C ASN A 868 -34.49 -5.13 8.50
N PRO A 869 -35.49 -4.22 8.58
CA PRO A 869 -36.16 -3.67 7.40
C PRO A 869 -35.24 -2.92 6.45
N ALA A 870 -34.21 -2.24 6.96
CA ALA A 870 -33.26 -1.51 6.12
C ALA A 870 -32.38 -2.45 5.29
N THR A 871 -32.07 -3.64 5.84
CA THR A 871 -31.27 -4.65 5.13
C THR A 871 -32.11 -5.31 4.04
N TRP A 872 -33.32 -5.76 4.39
CA TRP A 872 -34.26 -6.36 3.45
C TRP A 872 -34.57 -5.41 2.27
N MET A 873 -34.84 -4.14 2.55
CA MET A 873 -35.10 -3.12 1.54
C MET A 873 -33.93 -2.98 0.53
N LEU A 874 -32.68 -3.03 0.99
CA LEU A 874 -31.51 -2.93 0.11
C LEU A 874 -31.31 -4.19 -0.75
N GLU A 875 -31.73 -5.36 -0.27
CA GLU A 875 -31.65 -6.63 -1.01
C GLU A 875 -32.72 -6.69 -2.12
N VAL A 876 -33.96 -6.27 -1.82
CA VAL A 876 -35.07 -6.31 -2.79
C VAL A 876 -35.01 -5.19 -3.84
N THR A 877 -34.25 -4.12 -3.60
CA THR A 877 -34.08 -2.99 -4.54
C THR A 877 -32.82 -3.11 -5.41
N THR A 878 -32.25 -4.32 -5.52
CA THR A 878 -31.07 -4.58 -6.36
C THR A 878 -31.40 -4.58 -7.85
N PRO A 879 -30.45 -4.21 -8.74
CA PRO A 879 -30.67 -4.24 -10.19
C PRO A 879 -31.04 -5.63 -10.72
N THR A 880 -30.52 -6.68 -10.09
CA THR A 880 -30.83 -8.08 -10.41
C THR A 880 -32.30 -8.43 -10.17
N VAL A 881 -32.89 -7.89 -9.09
CA VAL A 881 -34.32 -8.06 -8.81
C VAL A 881 -35.16 -7.21 -9.77
N GLU A 882 -34.68 -6.01 -10.12
CA GLU A 882 -35.29 -5.13 -11.12
C GLU A 882 -35.40 -5.80 -12.51
N GLU A 883 -34.32 -6.46 -12.96
CA GLU A 883 -34.29 -7.25 -14.20
C GLU A 883 -35.17 -8.50 -14.13
N ARG A 884 -35.18 -9.19 -12.98
CA ARG A 884 -36.02 -10.39 -12.77
C ARG A 884 -37.51 -10.08 -12.86
N ILE A 885 -37.93 -8.96 -12.29
CA ILE A 885 -39.35 -8.55 -12.25
C ILE A 885 -39.73 -7.74 -13.50
N GLY A 886 -38.75 -7.16 -14.21
CA GLY A 886 -38.97 -6.38 -15.43
C GLY A 886 -39.60 -5.01 -15.18
N ILE A 887 -39.46 -4.46 -13.97
CA ILE A 887 -40.08 -3.19 -13.54
C ILE A 887 -38.99 -2.20 -13.14
N ASP A 888 -39.05 -0.97 -13.65
CA ASP A 888 -38.17 0.11 -13.18
C ASP A 888 -38.71 0.74 -11.89
N PHE A 889 -38.03 0.52 -10.77
CA PHE A 889 -38.44 1.03 -9.45
C PHE A 889 -38.54 2.56 -9.42
N SER A 890 -37.74 3.27 -10.21
CA SER A 890 -37.79 4.73 -10.24
C SER A 890 -39.06 5.24 -10.91
N LYS A 891 -39.47 4.61 -12.01
CA LYS A 891 -40.73 4.93 -12.68
C LYS A 891 -41.94 4.55 -11.83
N LEU A 892 -41.85 3.41 -11.13
CA LEU A 892 -42.89 2.95 -10.21
C LEU A 892 -43.07 3.94 -9.05
N TYR A 893 -41.97 4.43 -8.47
CA TYR A 893 -42.00 5.43 -7.42
C TYR A 893 -42.58 6.77 -7.89
N THR A 894 -42.20 7.29 -9.06
CA THR A 894 -42.77 8.54 -9.59
C THR A 894 -44.30 8.48 -9.77
N ASN A 895 -44.85 7.29 -10.01
CA ASN A 895 -46.28 7.07 -10.15
C ASN A 895 -46.99 6.74 -8.82
N SER A 896 -46.26 6.64 -7.71
CA SER A 896 -46.81 6.19 -6.43
C SER A 896 -47.44 7.30 -5.60
N GLU A 897 -48.31 6.92 -4.66
CA GLU A 897 -48.94 7.85 -3.72
C GLU A 897 -47.91 8.55 -2.82
N GLN A 898 -46.87 7.82 -2.39
CA GLN A 898 -45.78 8.34 -1.57
C GLN A 898 -45.03 9.47 -2.28
N TYR A 899 -44.81 9.37 -3.59
CA TYR A 899 -44.22 10.45 -4.37
C TYR A 899 -45.13 11.68 -4.43
N ARG A 900 -46.45 11.49 -4.58
CA ARG A 900 -47.42 12.60 -4.56
C ARG A 900 -47.49 13.28 -3.20
N GLU A 901 -47.43 12.53 -2.10
CA GLU A 901 -47.38 13.08 -0.74
C GLU A 901 -46.07 13.88 -0.52
N LEU A 902 -44.95 13.35 -1.00
CA LEU A 902 -43.67 14.05 -0.97
C LEU A 902 -43.71 15.33 -1.81
N GLU A 903 -44.25 15.29 -3.02
CA GLU A 903 -44.40 16.45 -3.90
C GLU A 903 -45.34 17.50 -3.28
N ALA A 904 -46.45 17.08 -2.68
CA ALA A 904 -47.37 17.96 -1.95
C ALA A 904 -46.68 18.60 -0.75
N THR A 905 -45.89 17.83 0.01
CA THR A 905 -45.08 18.35 1.11
C THR A 905 -44.04 19.35 0.61
N ILE A 906 -43.35 19.04 -0.48
CA ILE A 906 -42.37 19.93 -1.10
C ILE A 906 -43.05 21.23 -1.55
N LYS A 907 -44.22 21.16 -2.20
CA LYS A 907 -45.00 22.33 -2.59
C LYS A 907 -45.41 23.16 -1.38
N GLN A 908 -45.90 22.52 -0.32
CA GLN A 908 -46.27 23.17 0.94
C GLN A 908 -45.07 23.85 1.61
N MET A 909 -43.90 23.19 1.64
CA MET A 909 -42.66 23.74 2.22
C MET A 909 -42.00 24.77 1.32
N SER A 910 -42.26 24.73 0.01
CA SER A 910 -41.72 25.69 -0.97
C SER A 910 -42.45 27.03 -0.94
N ALA A 911 -43.69 27.04 -0.44
CA ALA A 911 -44.45 28.27 -0.19
C ALA A 911 -43.98 28.89 1.13
N PRO A 912 -43.31 30.05 1.12
CA PRO A 912 -42.92 30.73 2.36
C PRO A 912 -44.17 31.14 3.14
N THR A 913 -44.17 30.90 4.46
CA THR A 913 -45.26 31.36 5.35
C THR A 913 -45.42 32.87 5.21
N ALA A 914 -46.65 33.38 5.15
CA ALA A 914 -46.91 34.80 4.97
C ALA A 914 -46.21 35.62 6.08
N GLY A 915 -45.32 36.54 5.67
CA GLY A 915 -44.48 37.34 6.58
C GLY A 915 -43.11 36.73 6.93
N SER A 916 -42.76 35.54 6.44
CA SER A 916 -41.42 34.96 6.62
C SER A 916 -40.46 35.40 5.52
N GLU A 917 -39.31 35.96 5.92
CA GLU A 917 -38.22 36.26 4.98
C GLU A 917 -37.36 35.01 4.75
N PRO A 918 -36.88 34.76 3.51
CA PRO A 918 -35.97 33.67 3.24
C PRO A 918 -34.71 33.82 4.11
N LEU A 919 -34.22 32.70 4.65
CA LEU A 919 -33.06 32.63 5.53
C LEU A 919 -31.81 33.10 4.78
N LYS A 920 -31.53 34.40 4.86
CA LYS A 920 -30.37 35.03 4.23
C LYS A 920 -29.20 34.96 5.20
N PHE A 921 -28.29 34.01 4.96
CA PHE A 921 -26.97 34.08 5.56
C PHE A 921 -26.22 35.22 4.90
N SER A 922 -25.95 36.29 5.64
CA SER A 922 -25.20 37.46 5.15
C SER A 922 -23.79 37.12 4.67
N THR A 923 -23.27 35.95 5.04
CA THR A 923 -21.97 35.43 4.64
C THR A 923 -22.07 33.95 4.28
N THR A 924 -21.28 33.51 3.29
CA THR A 924 -21.22 32.10 2.85
C THR A 924 -20.70 31.14 3.94
N TYR A 925 -20.06 31.67 4.98
CA TYR A 925 -19.45 30.91 6.06
C TYR A 925 -19.93 31.42 7.41
N SER A 926 -20.05 30.53 8.40
CA SER A 926 -20.55 30.85 9.75
C SER A 926 -19.65 31.79 10.57
N GLN A 927 -18.42 32.08 10.11
CA GLN A 927 -17.43 32.91 10.78
C GLN A 927 -16.84 33.92 9.79
N THR A 928 -16.33 35.04 10.29
CA THR A 928 -15.64 36.03 9.44
C THR A 928 -14.39 35.43 8.81
N PHE A 929 -13.96 35.95 7.65
CA PHE A 929 -12.75 35.50 6.96
C PHE A 929 -11.54 35.50 7.89
N LEU A 930 -11.37 36.55 8.69
CA LEU A 930 -10.28 36.67 9.67
C LEU A 930 -10.38 35.60 10.77
N GLY A 931 -11.58 35.33 11.30
CA GLY A 931 -11.78 34.26 12.28
C GLY A 931 -11.43 32.89 11.72
N GLN A 932 -11.92 32.56 10.52
CA GLN A 932 -11.58 31.32 9.84
C GLN A 932 -10.08 31.22 9.55
N PHE A 933 -9.46 32.31 9.07
CA PHE A 933 -8.03 32.38 8.82
C PHE A 933 -7.23 32.14 10.10
N LEU A 934 -7.55 32.78 11.23
CA LEU A 934 -6.86 32.54 12.51
C LEU A 934 -7.07 31.11 13.01
N ILE A 935 -8.26 30.54 12.88
CA ILE A 935 -8.53 29.15 13.27
C ILE A 935 -7.74 28.19 12.39
N CYS A 936 -7.75 28.40 11.07
CA CYS A 936 -6.96 27.64 10.11
C CYS A 936 -5.46 27.80 10.36
N LEU A 937 -4.99 29.01 10.67
CA LEU A 937 -3.59 29.29 11.00
C LEU A 937 -3.18 28.60 12.30
N ARG A 938 -4.03 28.65 13.35
CA ARG A 938 -3.80 27.95 14.61
C ARG A 938 -3.80 26.44 14.42
N LYS A 939 -4.74 25.90 13.63
CA LYS A 939 -4.79 24.49 13.24
C LYS A 939 -3.51 24.11 12.48
N GLN A 940 -3.11 24.92 11.50
CA GLN A 940 -1.92 24.67 10.70
C GLN A 940 -0.65 24.73 11.55
N ASN A 941 -0.51 25.73 12.43
CA ASN A 941 0.60 25.87 13.38
C ASN A 941 0.66 24.63 14.30
N LEU A 942 -0.48 24.22 14.86
CA LEU A 942 -0.57 23.05 15.72
C LEU A 942 -0.26 21.74 14.98
N VAL A 943 -0.78 21.53 13.76
CA VAL A 943 -0.46 20.37 12.93
C VAL A 943 1.02 20.36 12.56
N TYR A 944 1.55 21.52 12.19
CA TYR A 944 2.95 21.72 11.86
C TYR A 944 3.85 21.27 13.02
N TRP A 945 3.63 21.73 14.25
CA TRP A 945 4.43 21.29 15.41
C TRP A 945 4.12 19.88 15.93
N ARG A 946 2.93 19.34 15.65
CA ARG A 946 2.58 17.94 15.91
C ARG A 946 3.12 16.95 14.87
N THR A 947 3.86 17.44 13.87
CA THR A 947 4.56 16.62 12.88
C THR A 947 6.09 16.73 13.08
N PRO A 948 6.64 16.27 14.22
CA PRO A 948 8.01 16.57 14.61
C PRO A 948 9.06 15.90 13.71
N SER A 949 8.73 14.76 13.08
CA SER A 949 9.61 14.08 12.13
C SER A 949 9.93 14.96 10.92
N TYR A 950 8.92 15.64 10.38
CA TYR A 950 9.07 16.57 9.27
C TYR A 950 9.92 17.78 9.66
N ASN A 951 9.62 18.41 10.80
CA ASN A 951 10.33 19.61 11.22
C ASN A 951 11.76 19.34 11.67
N LEU A 952 12.00 18.25 12.41
CA LEU A 952 13.35 17.85 12.82
C LEU A 952 14.20 17.60 11.59
N MET A 953 13.70 16.81 10.64
CA MET A 953 14.40 16.48 9.42
C MET A 953 14.69 17.73 8.59
N ARG A 954 13.71 18.64 8.45
CA ARG A 954 13.92 19.92 7.78
C ARG A 954 14.99 20.76 8.46
N LEU A 955 14.93 20.93 9.78
CA LEU A 955 15.92 21.72 10.53
C LEU A 955 17.32 21.09 10.44
N THR A 956 17.44 19.77 10.57
CA THR A 956 18.70 19.05 10.39
C THR A 956 19.24 19.22 8.97
N PHE A 957 18.39 19.12 7.94
CA PHE A 957 18.79 19.36 6.56
C PHE A 957 19.22 20.80 6.31
N THR A 958 18.47 21.78 6.81
CA THR A 958 18.82 23.20 6.68
C THR A 958 20.14 23.48 7.39
N ALA A 959 20.38 22.89 8.57
CA ALA A 959 21.64 23.04 9.29
C ALA A 959 22.81 22.37 8.54
N ILE A 960 22.64 21.14 8.04
CA ILE A 960 23.68 20.45 7.26
C ILE A 960 23.97 21.21 5.96
N SER A 961 22.93 21.65 5.25
CA SER A 961 23.08 22.43 4.02
C SER A 961 23.74 23.77 4.31
N ALA A 962 23.31 24.49 5.35
CA ALA A 962 23.92 25.75 5.76
C ALA A 962 25.38 25.57 6.20
N LEU A 963 25.73 24.44 6.82
CA LEU A 963 27.12 24.13 7.16
C LEU A 963 27.92 23.86 5.88
N ILE A 964 27.44 22.98 4.99
CA ILE A 964 28.12 22.66 3.73
C ILE A 964 28.28 23.92 2.86
N PHE A 965 27.21 24.67 2.60
CA PHE A 965 27.27 25.91 1.82
C PHE A 965 28.02 27.02 2.53
N GLY A 966 27.85 27.17 3.85
CA GLY A 966 28.55 28.18 4.65
C GLY A 966 30.05 27.96 4.66
N THR A 967 30.50 26.71 4.62
CA THR A 967 31.93 26.36 4.50
C THR A 967 32.45 26.40 3.07
N VAL A 968 31.61 26.17 2.05
CA VAL A 968 32.06 26.04 0.65
C VAL A 968 31.94 27.35 -0.14
N PHE A 969 30.95 28.20 0.18
CA PHE A 969 30.67 29.45 -0.52
C PHE A 969 30.87 30.67 0.35
N TRP A 970 31.84 30.60 1.27
CA TRP A 970 32.31 31.80 1.92
C TRP A 970 32.88 32.74 0.84
N ASN A 971 32.12 33.80 0.54
CA ASN A 971 32.50 34.96 -0.27
C ASN A 971 32.43 34.91 -1.81
N ILE A 972 31.52 34.17 -2.47
CA ILE A 972 31.31 34.32 -3.94
C ILE A 972 29.84 34.11 -4.37
N GLY A 973 29.31 35.02 -5.23
CA GLY A 973 28.34 34.65 -6.27
C GLY A 973 27.17 35.62 -6.58
N SER A 974 27.08 36.07 -7.84
CA SER A 974 26.03 36.94 -8.39
C SER A 974 25.30 36.30 -9.59
N LYS A 975 23.98 36.03 -9.43
CA LYS A 975 22.80 36.07 -10.35
C LYS A 975 21.76 34.93 -10.10
N SER A 976 20.73 35.17 -9.27
CA SER A 976 19.54 34.35 -8.90
C SER A 976 18.75 35.07 -7.76
N PRO A 977 17.62 34.59 -7.19
CA PRO A 977 17.04 35.20 -5.97
C PRO A 977 18.06 35.23 -4.82
N ILE A 978 18.89 34.18 -4.74
CA ILE A 978 20.07 34.11 -3.86
C ILE A 978 21.05 35.23 -4.20
N ALA A 979 21.14 35.69 -5.45
CA ALA A 979 21.94 36.85 -5.81
C ALA A 979 21.31 38.19 -5.53
N TRP A 980 19.98 38.34 -5.52
CA TRP A 980 19.36 39.54 -4.98
C TRP A 980 19.53 39.58 -3.46
N THR A 981 19.51 38.42 -2.79
CA THR A 981 19.90 38.29 -1.38
C THR A 981 21.39 38.64 -1.18
N LEU A 982 22.31 38.09 -1.98
CA LEU A 982 23.75 38.41 -1.92
C LEU A 982 24.03 39.86 -2.30
N ARG A 983 23.34 40.44 -3.29
CA ARG A 983 23.38 41.87 -3.62
C ARG A 983 22.99 42.73 -2.44
N GLY A 984 21.90 42.38 -1.77
CA GLY A 984 21.46 43.05 -0.54
C GLY A 984 22.48 42.92 0.59
N ILE A 985 23.05 41.74 0.80
CA ILE A 985 24.05 41.47 1.85
C ILE A 985 25.37 42.20 1.55
N VAL A 986 25.94 42.04 0.35
CA VAL A 986 27.20 42.68 -0.06
C VAL A 986 27.06 44.19 -0.07
N SER A 987 25.96 44.73 -0.60
CA SER A 987 25.69 46.18 -0.55
C SER A 987 25.47 46.68 0.88
N SER A 988 24.95 45.86 1.80
CA SER A 988 24.78 46.21 3.22
C SER A 988 26.09 46.15 4.02
N GLN A 989 27.06 45.33 3.62
CA GLN A 989 28.32 45.17 4.35
C GLN A 989 29.44 46.06 3.80
N LEU A 990 29.47 46.27 2.48
CA LEU A 990 30.56 46.95 1.78
C LEU A 990 30.14 48.25 1.07
N GLY A 991 28.84 48.55 1.00
CA GLY A 991 28.32 49.71 0.27
C GLY A 991 28.67 51.08 0.87
N ASP A 992 29.08 51.11 2.14
CA ASP A 992 29.46 52.31 2.89
C ASP A 992 30.99 52.40 3.13
N VAL A 993 31.77 51.48 2.55
CA VAL A 993 33.22 51.42 2.75
C VAL A 993 33.92 52.33 1.74
N GLU A 994 34.59 53.36 2.24
CA GLU A 994 35.29 54.38 1.43
C GLU A 994 36.80 54.12 1.29
N SER A 995 37.31 52.97 1.75
CA SER A 995 38.74 52.65 1.59
C SER A 995 39.13 52.58 0.11
N MET A 996 40.27 53.18 -0.23
CA MET A 996 40.79 53.18 -1.60
C MET A 996 41.34 51.80 -1.96
N ILE A 997 40.97 51.30 -3.13
CA ILE A 997 41.52 50.11 -3.75
C ILE A 997 42.32 50.54 -4.99
N GLU A 998 43.56 50.09 -5.07
CA GLU A 998 44.41 50.25 -6.25
C GLU A 998 44.60 48.87 -6.91
N GLU A 999 43.91 48.65 -8.03
CA GLU A 999 44.10 47.50 -8.94
C GLU A 999 44.64 48.00 -10.29
N PRO A 1000 45.30 47.14 -11.10
CA PRO A 1000 45.96 47.54 -12.35
C PRO A 1000 45.06 48.25 -13.37
N GLU A 1001 43.74 48.04 -13.31
CA GLU A 1001 42.74 48.61 -14.22
C GLU A 1001 41.70 49.50 -13.50
N PHE A 1002 41.79 49.67 -12.17
CA PHE A 1002 40.83 50.47 -11.41
C PHE A 1002 41.45 51.10 -10.15
N THR A 1003 41.34 52.42 -10.04
CA THR A 1003 41.69 53.19 -8.84
C THR A 1003 40.46 53.94 -8.33
N GLY A 1004 39.95 53.57 -7.17
CA GLY A 1004 38.75 54.18 -6.59
C GLY A 1004 38.37 53.60 -5.23
N THR A 1005 37.31 54.11 -4.63
CA THR A 1005 36.79 53.58 -3.35
C THR A 1005 36.14 52.20 -3.54
N VAL A 1006 36.07 51.38 -2.47
CA VAL A 1006 35.35 50.08 -2.52
C VAL A 1006 33.93 50.25 -3.05
N LYS A 1007 33.25 51.32 -2.65
CA LYS A 1007 31.93 51.69 -3.17
C LYS A 1007 31.93 51.89 -4.69
N ALA A 1008 32.89 52.65 -5.22
CA ALA A 1008 33.02 52.88 -6.67
C ALA A 1008 33.37 51.59 -7.41
N TYR A 1009 34.15 50.68 -6.80
CA TYR A 1009 34.47 49.37 -7.35
C TYR A 1009 33.22 48.47 -7.46
N LEU A 1010 32.40 48.42 -6.40
CA LEU A 1010 31.13 47.68 -6.39
C LEU A 1010 30.16 48.18 -7.46
N GLU A 1011 30.14 49.48 -7.72
CA GLU A 1011 29.30 50.10 -8.74
C GLU A 1011 29.83 49.82 -10.16
N ALA A 1012 31.14 49.99 -10.40
CA ALA A 1012 31.75 49.82 -11.73
C ALA A 1012 31.85 48.35 -12.19
N ASN A 1013 32.25 47.44 -11.29
CA ASN A 1013 32.53 46.04 -11.65
C ASN A 1013 31.37 45.08 -11.38
N LEU A 1014 30.54 45.37 -10.37
CA LEU A 1014 29.43 44.50 -9.97
C LEU A 1014 28.04 45.10 -10.24
N GLY A 1015 27.96 46.40 -10.56
CA GLY A 1015 26.72 47.12 -10.83
C GLY A 1015 25.86 47.36 -9.57
N TYR A 1016 26.47 47.44 -8.39
CA TYR A 1016 25.77 47.60 -7.11
C TYR A 1016 25.80 49.07 -6.67
N GLY A 1017 24.83 49.85 -7.13
CA GLY A 1017 24.71 51.27 -6.79
C GLY A 1017 24.08 51.57 -5.41
N PRO A 1018 24.06 52.85 -4.98
CA PRO A 1018 23.41 53.28 -3.73
C PRO A 1018 21.89 53.05 -3.77
N GLY A 1019 21.34 52.47 -2.69
CA GLY A 1019 19.90 52.13 -2.58
C GLY A 1019 19.52 50.71 -3.02
N MET A 1020 20.49 49.91 -3.47
CA MET A 1020 20.27 48.51 -3.91
C MET A 1020 19.73 47.58 -2.83
N ILE A 1021 19.93 47.90 -1.55
CA ILE A 1021 19.37 47.15 -0.41
C ILE A 1021 17.83 47.21 -0.45
N GLY A 1022 17.26 48.41 -0.61
CA GLY A 1022 15.80 48.60 -0.67
C GLY A 1022 15.18 47.90 -1.87
N VAL A 1023 15.83 48.01 -3.04
CA VAL A 1023 15.40 47.31 -4.26
C VAL A 1023 15.44 45.79 -4.07
N SER A 1024 16.50 45.27 -3.45
CA SER A 1024 16.64 43.83 -3.18
C SER A 1024 15.54 43.32 -2.24
N VAL A 1025 15.20 44.08 -1.19
CA VAL A 1025 14.09 43.73 -0.27
C VAL A 1025 12.76 43.70 -1.00
N VAL A 1026 12.45 44.73 -1.81
CA VAL A 1026 11.21 44.81 -2.59
C VAL A 1026 11.11 43.65 -3.58
N VAL A 1027 12.18 43.32 -4.29
CA VAL A 1027 12.22 42.21 -5.23
C VAL A 1027 12.02 40.86 -4.52
N LEU A 1028 12.65 40.63 -3.36
CA LEU A 1028 12.48 39.41 -2.57
C LEU A 1028 11.05 39.26 -2.03
N VAL A 1029 10.46 40.34 -1.52
CA VAL A 1029 9.04 40.36 -1.12
C VAL A 1029 8.14 40.11 -2.33
N GLY A 1030 8.47 40.70 -3.48
CA GLY A 1030 7.77 40.47 -4.76
C GLY A 1030 7.78 39.00 -5.17
N PHE A 1031 8.92 38.30 -5.08
CA PHE A 1031 9.00 36.86 -5.33
C PHE A 1031 8.14 36.05 -4.35
N CYS A 1032 8.17 36.38 -3.06
CA CYS A 1032 7.33 35.73 -2.06
C CYS A 1032 5.83 35.89 -2.38
N LEU A 1033 5.40 37.10 -2.73
CA LEU A 1033 4.02 37.40 -3.12
C LEU A 1033 3.64 36.73 -4.45
N LEU A 1034 4.54 36.68 -5.43
CA LEU A 1034 4.34 36.02 -6.71
C LEU A 1034 4.15 34.51 -6.51
N PHE A 1035 5.05 33.83 -5.80
CA PHE A 1035 4.93 32.39 -5.55
C PHE A 1035 3.71 32.05 -4.71
N PHE A 1036 3.39 32.88 -3.71
CA PHE A 1036 2.16 32.74 -2.94
C PHE A 1036 0.92 32.90 -3.82
N SER A 1037 0.88 33.92 -4.69
CA SER A 1037 -0.24 34.16 -5.61
C SER A 1037 -0.39 33.04 -6.63
N ILE A 1038 0.71 32.54 -7.19
CA ILE A 1038 0.72 31.37 -8.08
C ILE A 1038 0.18 30.14 -7.35
N PHE A 1039 0.59 29.90 -6.10
CA PHE A 1039 0.07 28.79 -5.29
C PHE A 1039 -1.43 28.92 -5.02
N VAL A 1040 -1.90 30.09 -4.56
CA VAL A 1040 -3.32 30.36 -4.30
C VAL A 1040 -4.15 30.25 -5.58
N LEU A 1041 -3.70 30.84 -6.68
CA LEU A 1041 -4.34 30.75 -7.99
C LEU A 1041 -4.34 29.31 -8.52
N SER A 1042 -3.25 28.55 -8.34
CA SER A 1042 -3.18 27.14 -8.72
C SER A 1042 -4.17 26.30 -7.92
N VAL A 1043 -4.26 26.48 -6.60
CA VAL A 1043 -5.23 25.77 -5.76
C VAL A 1043 -6.67 26.17 -6.13
N LYS A 1044 -6.92 27.45 -6.42
CA LYS A 1044 -8.24 27.98 -6.77
C LYS A 1044 -8.70 27.56 -8.18
N LEU A 1045 -7.82 27.67 -9.18
CA LEU A 1045 -8.11 27.45 -10.61
C LEU A 1045 -7.86 26.00 -11.04
N LEU A 1046 -6.74 25.41 -10.61
CA LEU A 1046 -6.34 24.03 -10.96
C LEU A 1046 -6.85 23.02 -9.92
N ASN A 1047 -7.99 23.27 -9.28
CA ASN A 1047 -8.52 22.42 -8.21
C ASN A 1047 -8.79 20.98 -8.74
N PHE A 1048 -7.74 20.14 -8.70
CA PHE A 1048 -7.71 18.79 -9.27
C PHE A 1048 -8.64 17.82 -8.52
N GLN A 1049 -9.14 18.19 -7.34
CA GLN A 1049 -10.09 17.36 -6.57
C GLN A 1049 -11.50 17.34 -7.18
N LYS A 1050 -11.82 18.18 -8.17
CA LYS A 1050 -13.14 18.23 -8.84
C LYS A 1050 -13.22 17.49 -10.18
N ARG A 1051 -12.20 16.75 -10.61
CA ARG A 1051 -12.25 15.91 -11.82
C ARG A 1051 -12.33 14.43 -11.51
#